data_AF-A0A1G1GR94-F1
#
_entry.id   AF-A0A1G1GR94-F1
#
_cell.length_a   1.000
_cell.length_b   1.000
_cell.length_c   1.000
_cell.angle_alpha   90.00
_cell.angle_beta   90.00
_cell.angle_gamma   90.00
#
_symmetry.space_group_name_H-M   'P 1'
#
loop_
_entity.id
_entity.type
_entity.pdbx_description
1 polymer ?
#
loop_
_entity_poly.entity_id
_entity_poly.type
_entity_poly.pdbx_seq_one_letter_code
_entity_poly.pdbx_strand_id
1 'polypeptide(L)'
;MNVYKKLMLLVGIAVVVIVSVTIVSLRHLTTTFKDTGQELRHIAEESRQIAILERKIDELIQTVQDFVMTGDRKHMRAYQSGDAELHRALISATEHGGPQERMIVANLNVDVERIRKKAERIFALQSPGRGQQALAANLAAELNQLHAWMERDIVKYQASNAAEMQGLLEQIDRNDLRVHLLFLIVLLTSLSALFAFVVYFHRKVSVPLNDLWNGTEEISRGNLDYQVAVRGEDDIARLGGRFNEMAQRLRFSYAELEQKLYERTHELASLDAVALTLSQAGSLRDMLDKSLLRILESLSGIQPRGGVFLCEPGGEILRLMTQKGLSPEFAQRESVIKMGECLCGIVAQTGELLFTEHGCDDQRHTRSVGEESHSHIIIPIKSRGIVLGVIFLYPQKDFKLKPSDVQMLDAMGAQLGMAVENFRFYAEVKESSEKYWDLFENATDILFTMDASGRLNAVNKAAETFSGYSKVELFGKNVFDLLTDESAETARRLLSSGVYGRQWTELEVVKRDGARAFVEVSLRRLLRKQQSAGYQVSARDVTEQKKLREMLLQAERLCAIGEVVVAVRHEINNPLTTVIGNTELLLERYEGRDRELVARLEVILNNALRIAEIVKQLQGIRKDQVVEYLKGVKMTDLNQK
;
A
#
# COMPACT_ATOMS: atom_id res chain seq x y z
N MET A 1 12.99 -38.08 25.48
CA MET A 1 12.58 -37.79 26.88
C MET A 1 12.86 -36.33 27.15
N ASN A 2 11.82 -35.52 27.40
CA ASN A 2 11.93 -34.05 27.53
C ASN A 2 13.06 -33.65 28.49
N VAL A 3 13.72 -32.52 28.22
CA VAL A 3 14.77 -31.95 29.11
C VAL A 3 14.26 -31.91 30.55
N TYR A 4 13.01 -31.48 30.72
CA TYR A 4 12.31 -31.46 31.99
C TYR A 4 12.25 -32.82 32.69
N LYS A 5 11.93 -33.90 31.96
CA LYS A 5 11.89 -35.26 32.53
C LYS A 5 13.28 -35.76 32.93
N LYS A 6 14.31 -35.47 32.12
CA LYS A 6 15.71 -35.80 32.47
C LYS A 6 16.17 -35.01 33.70
N LEU A 7 15.85 -33.72 33.77
CA LEU A 7 16.16 -32.85 34.89
C LEU A 7 15.50 -33.33 36.19
N MET A 8 14.19 -33.60 36.15
CA MET A 8 13.44 -34.11 37.30
C MET A 8 13.93 -35.48 37.75
N LEU A 9 14.29 -36.37 36.81
CA LEU A 9 14.83 -37.68 37.15
C LEU A 9 16.21 -37.56 37.84
N LEU A 10 17.10 -36.72 37.33
CA LEU A 10 18.46 -36.56 37.85
C LEU A 10 18.46 -35.91 39.24
N VAL A 11 17.67 -34.85 39.41
CA VAL A 11 17.46 -34.21 40.73
C VAL A 11 16.78 -35.19 41.69
N GLY A 12 15.73 -35.89 41.23
CA GLY A 12 15.01 -36.86 42.05
C GLY A 12 15.89 -37.99 42.57
N ILE A 13 16.73 -38.59 41.71
CA ILE A 13 17.67 -39.64 42.12
C ILE A 13 18.67 -39.11 43.15
N ALA A 14 19.26 -37.93 42.90
CA ALA A 14 20.24 -37.34 43.82
C ALA A 14 19.63 -37.07 45.21
N VAL A 15 18.43 -36.49 45.27
CA VAL A 15 17.71 -36.23 46.52
C VAL A 15 17.40 -37.53 47.25
N VAL A 16 16.87 -38.54 46.56
CA VAL A 16 16.52 -39.83 47.18
C VAL A 16 17.75 -40.52 47.78
N VAL A 17 18.89 -40.50 47.09
CA VAL A 17 20.14 -41.09 47.60
C VAL A 17 20.63 -40.36 48.85
N ILE A 18 20.70 -39.02 48.81
CA ILE A 18 21.16 -38.21 49.95
C ILE A 18 20.26 -38.43 51.17
N VAL A 19 18.93 -38.39 50.97
CA VAL A 19 17.96 -38.59 52.05
C VAL A 19 18.06 -40.01 52.62
N SER A 20 18.18 -41.04 51.77
CA SER A 20 18.26 -42.44 52.22
C SER A 20 19.51 -42.70 53.07
N VAL A 21 20.67 -42.23 52.61
CA VAL A 21 21.93 -42.36 53.36
C VAL A 21 21.83 -41.62 54.70
N THR A 22 21.30 -40.40 54.69
CA THR A 22 21.14 -39.59 55.91
C THR A 22 20.25 -40.30 56.94
N ILE A 23 19.11 -40.86 56.50
CA ILE A 23 18.18 -41.58 57.38
C ILE A 23 18.84 -42.82 57.99
N VAL A 24 19.52 -43.64 57.19
CA VAL A 24 20.18 -44.87 57.67
C VAL A 24 21.30 -44.53 58.67
N SER A 25 22.14 -43.55 58.35
CA SER A 25 23.22 -43.11 59.23
C SER A 25 22.69 -42.52 60.55
N LEU A 26 21.66 -41.67 60.49
CA LEU A 26 21.05 -41.09 61.68
C LEU A 26 20.43 -42.17 62.57
N ARG A 27 19.72 -43.14 61.97
CA ARG A 27 19.16 -44.27 62.72
C ARG A 27 20.24 -45.05 63.44
N HIS A 28 21.32 -45.42 62.75
CA HIS A 28 22.44 -46.15 63.35
C HIS A 28 23.08 -45.39 64.52
N LEU A 29 23.33 -44.09 64.36
CA LEU A 29 23.86 -43.24 65.43
C LEU A 29 22.93 -43.20 66.64
N THR A 30 21.63 -42.95 66.42
CA THR A 30 20.66 -42.87 67.52
C THR A 30 20.55 -44.19 68.30
N THR A 31 20.66 -45.34 67.63
CA THR A 31 20.69 -46.64 68.32
C THR A 31 21.95 -46.81 69.15
N THR A 32 23.13 -46.50 68.60
CA THR A 32 24.40 -46.64 69.34
C THR A 32 24.45 -45.74 70.57
N PHE A 33 24.05 -44.47 70.44
CA PHE A 33 24.00 -43.55 71.59
C PHE A 33 23.02 -44.03 72.67
N LYS A 34 21.88 -44.61 72.26
CA LYS A 34 20.91 -45.15 73.20
C LYS A 34 21.48 -46.34 73.97
N ASP A 35 22.12 -47.28 73.28
CA ASP A 35 22.69 -48.50 73.89
C ASP A 35 23.83 -48.14 74.86
N THR A 36 24.80 -47.33 74.42
CA THR A 36 25.90 -46.86 75.28
C THR A 36 25.38 -46.05 76.48
N GLY A 37 24.35 -45.22 76.28
CA GLY A 37 23.72 -44.47 77.35
C GLY A 37 22.97 -45.34 78.37
N GLN A 38 22.44 -46.49 77.96
CA GLN A 38 21.82 -47.46 78.87
C GLN A 38 22.88 -48.22 79.69
N GLU A 39 23.96 -48.66 79.07
CA GLU A 39 25.09 -49.33 79.75
C GLU A 39 25.74 -48.41 80.80
N LEU A 40 25.99 -47.15 80.46
CA LEU A 40 26.51 -46.15 81.41
C LEU A 40 25.62 -45.99 82.64
N ARG A 41 24.29 -45.93 82.45
CA ARG A 41 23.34 -45.84 83.58
C ARG A 41 23.36 -47.09 84.44
N HIS A 42 23.51 -48.27 83.83
CA HIS A 42 23.57 -49.54 84.53
C HIS A 42 24.81 -49.61 85.44
N ILE A 43 26.00 -49.35 84.89
CA ILE A 43 27.27 -49.36 85.66
C ILE A 43 27.25 -48.31 86.78
N ALA A 44 26.68 -47.13 86.51
CA ALA A 44 26.53 -46.09 87.53
C ALA A 44 25.63 -46.54 88.70
N GLU A 45 24.55 -47.27 88.40
CA GLU A 45 23.67 -47.80 89.44
C GLU A 45 24.33 -48.94 90.23
N GLU A 46 25.00 -49.90 89.58
CA GLU A 46 25.76 -50.96 90.27
C GLU A 46 26.83 -50.37 91.21
N SER A 47 27.59 -49.39 90.72
CA SER A 47 28.63 -48.72 91.51
C SER A 47 28.04 -47.99 92.73
N ARG A 48 26.84 -47.41 92.58
CA ARG A 48 26.11 -46.77 93.68
C ARG A 48 25.62 -47.79 94.72
N GLN A 49 25.12 -48.94 94.29
CA GLN A 49 24.66 -50.00 95.20
C GLN A 49 25.81 -50.58 96.03
N ILE A 50 26.96 -50.86 95.40
CA ILE A 50 28.15 -51.32 96.12
C ILE A 50 28.66 -50.28 97.11
N ALA A 51 28.67 -48.99 96.77
CA ALA A 51 29.06 -47.93 97.72
C ALA A 51 28.11 -47.83 98.93
N ILE A 52 26.82 -48.14 98.75
CA ILE A 52 25.86 -48.23 99.87
C ILE A 52 26.18 -49.42 100.77
N LEU A 53 26.54 -50.57 100.19
CA LEU A 53 26.94 -51.77 100.94
C LEU A 53 28.23 -51.54 101.72
N GLU A 54 29.24 -50.93 101.10
CA GLU A 54 30.51 -50.54 101.72
C GLU A 54 30.26 -49.71 102.98
N ARG A 55 29.49 -48.61 102.86
CA ARG A 55 29.14 -47.76 104.01
C ARG A 55 28.43 -48.53 105.12
N LYS A 56 27.51 -49.44 104.78
CA LYS A 56 26.79 -50.26 105.78
C LYS A 56 27.73 -51.25 106.49
N ILE A 57 28.70 -51.81 105.79
CA ILE A 57 29.74 -52.69 106.36
C ILE A 57 30.64 -51.89 107.32
N ASP A 58 31.06 -50.69 106.92
CA ASP A 58 31.88 -49.80 107.75
C ASP A 58 31.15 -49.42 109.05
N GLU A 59 29.90 -48.99 108.95
CA GLU A 59 29.04 -48.69 110.09
C GLU A 59 28.91 -49.90 111.02
N LEU A 60 28.71 -51.10 110.45
CA LEU A 60 28.58 -52.34 111.21
C LEU A 60 29.86 -52.66 111.98
N ILE A 61 31.03 -52.57 111.35
CA ILE A 61 32.32 -52.81 111.99
C ILE A 61 32.61 -51.78 113.08
N GLN A 62 32.32 -50.49 112.81
CA GLN A 62 32.48 -49.42 113.79
C GLN A 62 31.66 -49.71 115.05
N THR A 63 30.42 -50.22 114.93
CA THR A 63 29.64 -50.60 116.12
C THR A 63 30.29 -51.71 116.94
N VAL A 64 30.98 -52.68 116.31
CA VAL A 64 31.73 -53.71 117.04
C VAL A 64 32.94 -53.11 117.74
N GLN A 65 33.68 -52.21 117.09
CA GLN A 65 34.83 -51.52 117.67
C GLN A 65 34.42 -50.66 118.87
N ASP A 66 33.34 -49.88 118.74
CA ASP A 66 32.80 -49.08 119.83
C ASP A 66 32.40 -49.94 121.04
N PHE A 67 31.83 -51.13 120.79
CA PHE A 67 31.54 -52.08 121.85
C PHE A 67 32.81 -52.59 122.54
N VAL A 68 33.87 -52.92 121.80
CA VAL A 68 35.16 -53.36 122.37
C VAL A 68 35.77 -52.26 123.25
N MET A 69 35.64 -51.00 122.87
CA MET A 69 36.18 -49.84 123.59
C MET A 69 35.35 -49.47 124.83
N THR A 70 34.02 -49.52 124.74
CA THR A 70 33.11 -48.99 125.77
C THR A 70 32.48 -50.06 126.64
N GLY A 71 32.33 -51.29 126.13
CA GLY A 71 31.56 -52.37 126.75
C GLY A 71 30.04 -52.15 126.78
N ASP A 72 29.53 -51.06 126.18
CA ASP A 72 28.12 -50.67 126.28
C ASP A 72 27.22 -51.51 125.35
N ARG A 73 26.23 -52.19 125.93
CA ARG A 73 25.28 -53.06 125.21
C ARG A 73 24.46 -52.32 124.16
N LYS A 74 24.40 -50.98 124.16
CA LYS A 74 23.76 -50.21 123.07
C LYS A 74 24.39 -50.51 121.71
N HIS A 75 25.71 -50.69 121.65
CA HIS A 75 26.43 -50.96 120.41
C HIS A 75 26.14 -52.37 119.88
N MET A 76 25.91 -53.34 120.76
CA MET A 76 25.43 -54.68 120.38
C MET A 76 24.02 -54.63 119.76
N ARG A 77 23.10 -53.81 120.29
CA ARG A 77 21.77 -53.62 119.69
C ARG A 77 21.85 -52.90 118.34
N ALA A 78 22.72 -51.88 118.24
CA ALA A 78 22.98 -51.18 116.98
C ALA A 78 23.54 -52.13 115.92
N TYR A 79 24.49 -52.99 116.29
CA TYR A 79 25.02 -54.05 115.42
C TYR A 79 23.92 -54.98 114.92
N GLN A 80 23.06 -55.50 115.81
CA GLN A 80 21.97 -56.42 115.41
C GLN A 80 20.99 -55.77 114.41
N SER A 81 20.67 -54.49 114.60
CA SER A 81 19.85 -53.73 113.67
C SER A 81 20.57 -53.50 112.33
N GLY A 82 21.84 -53.09 112.38
CA GLY A 82 22.67 -52.85 111.21
C GLY A 82 22.91 -54.12 110.38
N ASP A 83 23.15 -55.25 111.03
CA ASP A 83 23.34 -56.56 110.39
C ASP A 83 22.07 -57.01 109.66
N ALA A 84 20.89 -56.83 110.26
CA ALA A 84 19.62 -57.13 109.62
C ALA A 84 19.33 -56.23 108.41
N GLU A 85 19.76 -54.96 108.44
CA GLU A 85 19.68 -54.07 107.28
C GLU A 85 20.69 -54.41 106.19
N LEU A 86 21.95 -54.67 106.55
CA LEU A 86 22.99 -55.09 105.62
C LEU A 86 22.62 -56.41 104.94
N HIS A 87 22.09 -57.37 105.69
CA HIS A 87 21.64 -58.64 105.14
C HIS A 87 20.52 -58.46 104.10
N ARG A 88 19.54 -57.58 104.36
CA ARG A 88 18.51 -57.23 103.37
C ARG A 88 19.10 -56.56 102.13
N ALA A 89 20.06 -55.66 102.31
CA ALA A 89 20.73 -54.98 101.20
C ALA A 89 21.55 -55.98 100.34
N LEU A 90 22.26 -56.91 100.97
CA LEU A 90 23.01 -57.97 100.29
C LEU A 90 22.10 -58.92 99.51
N ILE A 91 20.94 -59.31 100.07
CA ILE A 91 19.94 -60.12 99.35
C ILE A 91 19.41 -59.34 98.14
N SER A 92 19.01 -58.09 98.33
CA SER A 92 18.50 -57.24 97.25
C SER A 92 19.51 -57.12 96.10
N ALA A 93 20.78 -56.88 96.42
CA ALA A 93 21.85 -56.77 95.43
C ALA A 93 22.17 -58.13 94.77
N THR A 94 21.98 -59.25 95.47
CA THR A 94 22.13 -60.59 94.90
C THR A 94 21.01 -60.94 93.91
N GLU A 95 19.78 -60.52 94.20
CA GLU A 95 18.61 -60.83 93.37
C GLU A 95 18.51 -59.92 92.14
N HIS A 96 18.85 -58.64 92.28
CA HIS A 96 18.61 -57.62 91.26
C HIS A 96 19.89 -57.11 90.58
N GLY A 97 21.07 -57.47 91.08
CA GLY A 97 22.34 -57.01 90.54
C GLY A 97 22.76 -57.70 89.25
N GLY A 98 23.62 -57.03 88.47
CA GLY A 98 24.19 -57.60 87.26
C GLY A 98 25.15 -58.78 87.54
N PRO A 99 25.65 -59.46 86.50
CA PRO A 99 26.53 -60.63 86.68
C PRO A 99 27.80 -60.35 87.48
N GLN A 100 28.42 -59.17 87.28
CA GLN A 100 29.63 -58.77 87.98
C GLN A 100 29.34 -58.30 89.41
N GLU A 101 28.30 -57.48 89.59
CA GLU A 101 27.83 -57.06 90.92
C GLU A 101 27.50 -58.27 91.80
N ARG A 102 26.75 -59.24 91.27
CA ARG A 102 26.43 -60.49 91.98
C ARG A 102 27.65 -61.27 92.45
N MET A 103 28.74 -61.26 91.67
CA MET A 103 29.98 -61.96 92.04
C MET A 103 30.65 -61.32 93.26
N ILE A 104 30.70 -59.98 93.33
CA ILE A 104 31.27 -59.28 94.47
C ILE A 104 30.35 -59.30 95.68
N VAL A 105 29.05 -59.13 95.47
CA VAL A 105 28.06 -59.28 96.54
C VAL A 105 28.14 -60.68 97.15
N ALA A 106 28.36 -61.73 96.35
CA ALA A 106 28.56 -63.08 96.87
C ALA A 106 29.83 -63.21 97.74
N ASN A 107 30.96 -62.61 97.33
CA ASN A 107 32.18 -62.58 98.13
C ASN A 107 31.97 -61.80 99.43
N LEU A 108 31.38 -60.61 99.34
CA LEU A 108 31.04 -59.77 100.50
C LEU A 108 30.11 -60.51 101.47
N ASN A 109 29.15 -61.28 100.97
CA ASN A 109 28.24 -62.05 101.82
C ASN A 109 28.99 -63.13 102.62
N VAL A 110 29.99 -63.78 102.01
CA VAL A 110 30.86 -64.75 102.71
C VAL A 110 31.68 -64.06 103.79
N ASP A 111 32.21 -62.86 103.53
CA ASP A 111 33.00 -62.14 104.52
C ASP A 111 32.16 -61.52 105.63
N VAL A 112 30.97 -60.98 105.32
CA VAL A 112 30.02 -60.50 106.33
C VAL A 112 29.61 -61.63 107.28
N GLU A 113 29.48 -62.87 106.79
CA GLU A 113 29.25 -64.03 107.66
C GLU A 113 30.46 -64.31 108.57
N ARG A 114 31.69 -64.09 108.09
CA ARG A 114 32.90 -64.17 108.94
C ARG A 114 32.94 -63.05 109.98
N ILE A 115 32.54 -61.82 109.60
CA ILE A 115 32.37 -60.69 110.54
C ILE A 115 31.35 -61.09 111.61
N ARG A 116 30.18 -61.60 111.21
CA ARG A 116 29.10 -62.02 112.11
C ARG A 116 29.58 -63.01 113.16
N LYS A 117 30.25 -64.09 112.75
CA LYS A 117 30.81 -65.09 113.68
C LYS A 117 31.85 -64.50 114.64
N LYS A 118 32.67 -63.54 114.19
CA LYS A 118 33.67 -62.87 115.05
C LYS A 118 33.02 -61.87 116.00
N ALA A 119 32.07 -61.07 115.52
CA ALA A 119 31.31 -60.12 116.31
C ALA A 119 30.51 -60.82 117.41
N GLU A 120 29.84 -61.94 117.12
CA GLU A 120 29.17 -62.77 118.13
C GLU A 120 30.12 -63.25 119.23
N ARG A 121 31.33 -63.71 118.86
CA ARG A 121 32.36 -64.10 119.82
C ARG A 121 32.85 -62.92 120.67
N ILE A 122 32.95 -61.72 120.08
CA ILE A 122 33.30 -60.49 120.81
C ILE A 122 32.19 -60.09 121.79
N PHE A 123 30.92 -60.08 121.36
CA PHE A 123 29.78 -59.75 122.20
C PHE A 123 29.55 -60.76 123.33
N ALA A 124 29.95 -62.03 123.14
CA ALA A 124 29.88 -63.07 124.17
C ALA A 124 30.86 -62.88 125.34
N LEU A 125 31.93 -62.09 125.19
CA LEU A 125 32.96 -61.84 126.21
C LEU A 125 32.51 -60.84 127.31
N GLN A 126 31.27 -60.95 127.79
CA GLN A 126 30.58 -60.00 128.69
C GLN A 126 31.50 -59.28 129.69
N SER A 127 31.75 -57.98 129.45
CA SER A 127 32.59 -57.06 130.25
C SER A 127 34.03 -57.55 130.51
N PRO A 128 35.04 -57.11 129.75
CA PRO A 128 36.37 -57.70 129.82
C PRO A 128 37.07 -57.38 131.15
N GLY A 129 37.13 -58.35 132.05
CA GLY A 129 38.11 -58.37 133.14
C GLY A 129 39.54 -58.42 132.58
N ARG A 130 40.55 -58.04 133.39
CA ARG A 130 41.98 -57.88 132.98
C ARG A 130 42.58 -59.05 132.17
N GLY A 131 42.04 -60.27 132.25
CA GLY A 131 42.51 -61.45 131.49
C GLY A 131 41.87 -61.67 130.11
N GLN A 132 40.70 -61.06 129.82
CA GLN A 132 39.96 -61.27 128.56
C GLN A 132 40.14 -60.13 127.54
N GLN A 133 40.75 -59.01 127.94
CA GLN A 133 41.05 -57.88 127.05
C GLN A 133 41.97 -58.27 125.88
N ALA A 134 42.94 -59.17 126.10
CA ALA A 134 43.83 -59.63 125.04
C ALA A 134 43.10 -60.43 123.95
N LEU A 135 42.09 -61.24 124.32
CA LEU A 135 41.31 -62.01 123.35
C LEU A 135 40.34 -61.12 122.57
N ALA A 136 39.68 -60.15 123.21
CA ALA A 136 38.83 -59.16 122.54
C ALA A 136 39.64 -58.29 121.57
N ALA A 137 40.84 -57.85 121.98
CA ALA A 137 41.75 -57.09 121.12
C ALA A 137 42.23 -57.91 119.91
N ASN A 138 42.55 -59.20 120.09
CA ASN A 138 42.93 -60.08 118.98
C ASN A 138 41.76 -60.30 118.00
N LEU A 139 40.55 -60.56 118.49
CA LEU A 139 39.36 -60.71 117.64
C LEU A 139 39.01 -59.42 116.89
N ALA A 140 39.16 -58.26 117.55
CA ALA A 140 39.00 -56.95 116.91
C ALA A 140 40.07 -56.70 115.83
N ALA A 141 41.33 -57.08 116.08
CA ALA A 141 42.40 -57.00 115.09
C ALA A 141 42.14 -57.91 113.88
N GLU A 142 41.66 -59.14 114.09
CA GLU A 142 41.25 -60.04 113.01
C GLU A 142 40.04 -59.51 112.22
N LEU A 143 39.10 -58.84 112.89
CA LEU A 143 37.95 -58.19 112.26
C LEU A 143 38.39 -56.99 111.41
N ASN A 144 39.35 -56.19 111.89
CA ASN A 144 39.96 -55.11 111.11
C ASN A 144 40.74 -55.64 109.90
N GLN A 145 41.43 -56.78 110.03
CA GLN A 145 42.09 -57.42 108.89
C GLN A 145 41.09 -57.88 107.83
N LEU A 146 39.95 -58.42 108.25
CA LEU A 146 38.91 -58.88 107.35
C LEU A 146 38.20 -57.71 106.66
N HIS A 147 37.94 -56.62 107.40
CA HIS A 147 37.45 -55.36 106.85
C HIS A 147 38.38 -54.80 105.77
N ALA A 148 39.68 -54.71 106.07
CA ALA A 148 40.68 -54.23 105.11
C ALA A 148 40.79 -55.13 103.87
N TRP A 149 40.43 -56.42 103.98
CA TRP A 149 40.36 -57.31 102.81
C TRP A 149 39.13 -56.99 101.95
N MET A 150 37.97 -56.81 102.56
CA MET A 150 36.73 -56.44 101.86
C MET A 150 36.84 -55.06 101.19
N GLU A 151 37.39 -54.06 101.90
CA GLU A 151 37.63 -52.71 101.36
C GLU A 151 38.50 -52.80 100.09
N ARG A 152 39.54 -53.64 100.11
CA ARG A 152 40.39 -53.86 98.93
C ARG A 152 39.62 -54.46 97.75
N ASP A 153 38.74 -55.43 97.99
CA ASP A 153 37.93 -56.06 96.95
C ASP A 153 36.88 -55.09 96.38
N ILE A 154 36.26 -54.26 97.22
CA ILE A 154 35.33 -53.20 96.81
C ILE A 154 36.05 -52.14 95.97
N VAL A 155 37.19 -51.63 96.44
CA VAL A 155 38.01 -50.65 95.71
C VAL A 155 38.44 -51.22 94.36
N LYS A 156 38.82 -52.51 94.30
CA LYS A 156 39.19 -53.17 93.05
C LYS A 156 38.01 -53.24 92.06
N TYR A 157 36.80 -53.52 92.54
CA TYR A 157 35.60 -53.48 91.71
C TYR A 157 35.26 -52.07 91.23
N GLN A 158 35.25 -51.08 92.13
CA GLN A 158 34.98 -49.70 91.78
C GLN A 158 36.00 -49.17 90.75
N ALA A 159 37.27 -49.55 90.87
CA ALA A 159 38.29 -49.24 89.88
C ALA A 159 38.01 -49.92 88.51
N SER A 160 37.51 -51.15 88.50
CA SER A 160 37.08 -51.84 87.28
C SER A 160 35.90 -51.14 86.60
N ASN A 161 34.85 -50.81 87.36
CA ASN A 161 33.69 -50.09 86.84
C ASN A 161 34.05 -48.68 86.34
N ALA A 162 34.94 -47.98 87.05
CA ALA A 162 35.45 -46.68 86.62
C ALA A 162 36.20 -46.78 85.28
N ALA A 163 37.03 -47.81 85.10
CA ALA A 163 37.73 -48.05 83.83
C ALA A 163 36.75 -48.40 82.69
N GLU A 164 35.74 -49.22 82.95
CA GLU A 164 34.71 -49.56 81.96
C GLU A 164 33.87 -48.33 81.58
N MET A 165 33.44 -47.53 82.57
CA MET A 165 32.73 -46.28 82.36
C MET A 165 33.56 -45.26 81.56
N GLN A 166 34.85 -45.14 81.85
CA GLN A 166 35.75 -44.30 81.05
C GLN A 166 35.85 -44.79 79.60
N GLY A 167 35.91 -46.10 79.37
CA GLY A 167 35.89 -46.70 78.04
C GLY A 167 34.61 -46.36 77.24
N LEU A 168 33.45 -46.35 77.89
CA LEU A 168 32.17 -45.96 77.26
C LEU A 168 32.11 -44.45 76.97
N LEU A 169 32.63 -43.59 77.85
CA LEU A 169 32.73 -42.16 77.59
C LEU A 169 33.65 -41.86 76.40
N GLU A 170 34.78 -42.54 76.28
CA GLU A 170 35.66 -42.45 75.10
C GLU A 170 34.98 -42.97 73.82
N GLN A 171 34.04 -43.92 73.92
CA GLN A 171 33.21 -44.31 72.78
C GLN A 171 32.22 -43.22 72.38
N ILE A 172 31.62 -42.51 73.34
CA ILE A 172 30.74 -41.36 73.08
C ILE A 172 31.50 -40.26 72.34
N ASP A 173 32.68 -39.87 72.81
CA ASP A 173 33.50 -38.83 72.17
C ASP A 173 33.90 -39.22 70.74
N ARG A 174 34.27 -40.49 70.52
CA ARG A 174 34.55 -41.00 69.17
C ARG A 174 33.32 -40.97 68.26
N ASN A 175 32.14 -41.26 68.81
CA ASN A 175 30.89 -41.21 68.05
C ASN A 175 30.48 -39.77 67.74
N ASP A 176 30.73 -38.81 68.63
CA ASP A 176 30.50 -37.38 68.39
C ASP A 176 31.31 -36.86 67.18
N LEU A 177 32.61 -37.21 67.13
CA LEU A 177 33.45 -36.90 65.96
C LEU A 177 32.89 -37.51 64.67
N ARG A 178 32.37 -38.75 64.73
CA ARG A 178 31.74 -39.41 63.57
C ARG A 178 30.46 -38.68 63.11
N VAL A 179 29.67 -38.14 64.04
CA VAL A 179 28.47 -37.34 63.71
C VAL A 179 28.89 -36.08 62.94
N HIS A 180 29.88 -35.35 63.44
CA HIS A 180 30.39 -34.15 62.76
C HIS A 180 30.96 -34.47 61.37
N LEU A 181 31.70 -35.58 61.25
CA LEU A 181 32.23 -36.03 59.96
C LEU A 181 31.10 -36.40 58.97
N LEU A 182 30.08 -37.12 59.42
CA LEU A 182 28.91 -37.48 58.60
C LEU A 182 28.16 -36.23 58.12
N PHE A 183 27.96 -35.25 59.01
CA PHE A 183 27.34 -33.97 58.63
C PHE A 183 28.15 -33.23 57.56
N LEU A 184 29.48 -33.17 57.72
CA LEU A 184 30.37 -32.55 56.73
C LEU A 184 30.29 -33.27 55.37
N ILE A 185 30.28 -34.60 55.36
CA ILE A 185 30.15 -35.40 54.13
C ILE A 185 28.81 -35.12 53.44
N VAL A 186 27.69 -35.11 54.17
CA VAL A 186 26.36 -34.81 53.61
C VAL A 186 26.30 -33.39 53.07
N LEU A 187 26.90 -32.41 53.76
CA LEU A 187 26.96 -31.03 53.30
C LEU A 187 27.78 -30.89 52.01
N LEU A 188 28.99 -31.45 51.97
CA LEU A 188 29.88 -31.37 50.81
C LEU A 188 29.30 -32.09 49.58
N THR A 189 28.67 -33.25 49.79
CA THR A 189 28.00 -33.99 48.70
C THR A 189 26.78 -33.22 48.17
N SER A 190 26.00 -32.60 49.06
CA SER A 190 24.87 -31.75 48.67
C SER A 190 25.31 -30.51 47.89
N LEU A 191 26.36 -29.82 48.34
CA LEU A 191 26.96 -28.68 47.63
C LEU A 191 27.52 -29.08 46.26
N SER A 192 28.19 -30.23 46.17
CA SER A 192 28.71 -30.75 44.90
C SER A 192 27.59 -31.10 43.92
N ALA A 193 26.51 -31.72 44.39
CA ALA A 193 25.33 -32.01 43.58
C ALA A 193 24.64 -30.72 43.10
N LEU A 194 24.52 -29.72 43.97
CA LEU A 194 23.97 -28.40 43.61
C LEU A 194 24.83 -27.71 42.56
N PHE A 195 26.16 -27.71 42.72
CA PHE A 195 27.07 -27.12 41.74
C PHE A 195 26.97 -27.82 40.38
N ALA A 196 26.97 -29.16 40.36
CA ALA A 196 26.79 -29.93 39.14
C ALA A 196 25.44 -29.62 38.46
N PHE A 197 24.38 -29.46 39.23
CA PHE A 197 23.07 -29.06 38.74
C PHE A 197 23.09 -27.67 38.11
N VAL A 198 23.70 -26.68 38.75
CA VAL A 198 23.83 -25.31 38.21
C VAL A 198 24.60 -25.32 36.90
N VAL A 199 25.73 -26.02 36.82
CA VAL A 199 26.52 -26.15 35.58
C VAL A 199 25.72 -26.84 34.49
N TYR A 200 24.99 -27.91 34.82
CA TYR A 200 24.12 -28.62 33.89
C TYR A 200 23.01 -27.69 33.35
N PHE A 201 22.30 -27.01 34.24
CA PHE A 201 21.20 -26.10 33.89
C PHE A 201 21.69 -24.95 33.01
N HIS A 202 22.81 -24.33 33.38
CA HIS A 202 23.41 -23.27 32.58
C HIS A 202 23.74 -23.72 31.15
N ARG A 203 24.39 -24.89 31.01
CA ARG A 203 24.81 -25.40 29.69
C ARG A 203 23.67 -25.98 28.85
N LYS A 204 22.66 -26.59 29.47
CA LYS A 204 21.58 -27.29 28.75
C LYS A 204 20.30 -26.47 28.59
N VAL A 205 20.12 -25.41 29.37
CA VAL A 205 18.90 -24.59 29.34
C VAL A 205 19.23 -23.12 29.11
N SER A 206 20.03 -22.49 29.97
CA SER A 206 20.23 -21.03 29.92
C SER A 206 20.95 -20.57 28.65
N VAL A 207 22.06 -21.21 28.26
CA VAL A 207 22.81 -20.82 27.06
C VAL A 207 21.96 -20.96 25.77
N PRO A 208 21.33 -22.12 25.48
CA PRO A 208 20.51 -22.24 24.27
C PRO A 208 19.32 -21.27 24.21
N LEU A 209 18.70 -20.94 25.35
CA LEU A 209 17.63 -19.95 25.39
C LEU A 209 18.13 -18.54 25.10
N ASN A 210 19.33 -18.19 25.59
CA ASN A 210 19.95 -16.90 25.30
C ASN A 210 20.37 -16.80 23.82
N ASP A 211 20.87 -17.89 23.23
CA ASP A 211 21.19 -17.95 21.81
C ASP A 211 19.93 -17.77 20.94
N LEU A 212 18.81 -18.38 21.33
CA LEU A 212 17.51 -18.17 20.69
C LEU A 212 17.03 -16.72 20.80
N TRP A 213 17.16 -16.09 21.98
CA TRP A 213 16.81 -14.69 22.19
C TRP A 213 17.63 -13.76 21.29
N ASN A 214 18.95 -13.96 21.24
CA ASN A 214 19.82 -13.20 20.35
C ASN A 214 19.46 -13.44 18.87
N GLY A 215 19.12 -14.68 18.51
CA GLY A 215 18.64 -14.99 17.17
C GLY A 215 17.37 -14.22 16.81
N THR A 216 16.39 -14.15 17.72
CA THR A 216 15.16 -13.37 17.47
C THR A 216 15.44 -11.88 17.28
N GLU A 217 16.40 -11.31 18.03
CA GLU A 217 16.81 -9.91 17.89
C GLU A 217 17.48 -9.66 16.52
N GLU A 218 18.36 -10.55 16.08
CA GLU A 218 19.01 -10.44 14.76
C GLU A 218 18.01 -10.50 13.61
N ILE A 219 17.03 -11.42 13.67
CA ILE A 219 15.94 -11.48 12.69
C ILE A 219 15.14 -10.18 12.70
N SER A 220 14.85 -9.60 13.87
CA SER A 220 14.10 -8.34 13.98
C SER A 220 14.83 -7.15 13.37
N ARG A 221 16.17 -7.17 13.36
CA ARG A 221 17.03 -6.16 12.72
C ARG A 221 17.20 -6.38 11.22
N GLY A 222 16.59 -7.43 10.66
CA GLY A 222 16.62 -7.75 9.23
C GLY A 222 17.73 -8.71 8.82
N ASN A 223 18.53 -9.24 9.75
CA ASN A 223 19.58 -10.22 9.45
C ASN A 223 18.98 -11.64 9.36
N LEU A 224 18.32 -11.95 8.25
CA LEU A 224 17.66 -13.24 8.03
C LEU A 224 18.61 -14.42 7.78
N ASP A 225 19.91 -14.16 7.62
CA ASP A 225 20.93 -15.19 7.47
C ASP A 225 21.45 -15.73 8.80
N TYR A 226 21.09 -15.08 9.91
CA TYR A 226 21.48 -15.54 11.24
C TYR A 226 20.83 -16.89 11.55
N GLN A 227 21.66 -17.85 11.99
CA GLN A 227 21.20 -19.16 12.43
C GLN A 227 21.63 -19.42 13.87
N VAL A 228 20.68 -19.84 14.69
CA VAL A 228 20.95 -20.25 16.06
C VAL A 228 21.63 -21.63 16.04
N ALA A 229 22.71 -21.78 16.80
CA ALA A 229 23.43 -23.03 16.89
C ALA A 229 22.61 -24.10 17.63
N VAL A 230 22.12 -25.10 16.90
CA VAL A 230 21.35 -26.20 17.47
C VAL A 230 22.30 -27.27 18.02
N ARG A 231 22.35 -27.42 19.35
CA ARG A 231 23.23 -28.39 20.03
C ARG A 231 22.41 -29.46 20.76
N GLY A 232 22.46 -30.69 20.28
CA GLY A 232 21.78 -31.85 20.89
C GLY A 232 20.44 -32.18 20.22
N GLU A 233 19.67 -33.08 20.83
CA GLU A 233 18.40 -33.60 20.29
C GLU A 233 17.20 -33.36 21.21
N ASP A 234 17.33 -32.42 22.14
CA ASP A 234 16.29 -32.12 23.10
C ASP A 234 15.25 -31.10 22.59
N ASP A 235 14.25 -30.79 23.42
CA ASP A 235 13.14 -29.93 23.00
C ASP A 235 13.61 -28.50 22.65
N ILE A 236 14.67 -28.01 23.31
CA ILE A 236 15.24 -26.69 23.03
C ILE A 236 16.01 -26.72 21.71
N ALA A 237 16.75 -27.80 21.45
CA ALA A 237 17.38 -28.01 20.15
C ALA A 237 16.35 -28.08 19.01
N ARG A 238 15.21 -28.77 19.22
CA ARG A 238 14.10 -28.79 18.26
C ARG A 238 13.51 -27.39 18.02
N LEU A 239 13.37 -26.59 19.07
CA LEU A 239 12.91 -25.20 18.97
C LEU A 239 13.89 -24.35 18.15
N GLY A 240 15.20 -24.48 18.39
CA GLY A 240 16.24 -23.82 17.59
C GLY A 240 16.19 -24.22 16.11
N GLY A 241 15.95 -25.51 15.82
CA GLY A 241 15.78 -25.99 14.45
C GLY A 241 14.55 -25.38 13.76
N ARG A 242 13.40 -25.30 14.46
CA ARG A 242 12.18 -24.67 13.94
C ARG A 242 12.35 -23.16 13.73
N PHE A 243 13.07 -22.50 14.63
CA PHE A 243 13.42 -21.09 14.49
C PHE A 243 14.24 -20.86 13.20
N ASN A 244 15.29 -21.65 12.98
CA ASN A 244 16.11 -21.55 11.76
C ASN A 244 15.29 -21.82 10.48
N GLU A 245 14.38 -22.80 10.51
CA GLU A 245 13.47 -23.09 9.39
C GLU A 245 12.56 -21.88 9.07
N MET A 246 12.01 -21.23 10.10
CA MET A 246 11.20 -20.03 9.95
C MET A 246 12.00 -18.87 9.34
N ALA A 247 13.22 -18.61 9.85
CA ALA A 247 14.10 -17.57 9.33
C ALA A 247 14.41 -17.79 7.84
N GLN A 248 14.71 -19.03 7.45
CA GLN A 248 14.98 -19.39 6.06
C GLN A 248 13.76 -19.20 5.15
N ARG A 249 12.56 -19.60 5.61
CA ARG A 249 11.31 -19.37 4.87
C ARG A 249 11.03 -17.88 4.69
N LEU A 250 11.27 -17.09 5.73
CA LEU A 250 11.09 -15.64 5.68
C LEU A 250 12.05 -15.00 4.66
N ARG A 251 13.32 -15.42 4.65
CA ARG A 251 14.32 -14.98 3.66
C ARG A 251 13.88 -15.28 2.23
N PHE A 252 13.42 -16.51 1.98
CA PHE A 252 12.92 -16.91 0.67
C PHE A 252 11.71 -16.07 0.24
N SER A 253 10.77 -15.85 1.16
CA SER A 253 9.59 -15.01 0.89
C SER A 253 9.95 -13.56 0.61
N TYR A 254 10.93 -12.99 1.31
CA TYR A 254 11.40 -11.62 1.05
C TYR A 254 12.05 -11.51 -0.32
N ALA A 255 12.92 -12.45 -0.70
CA ALA A 255 13.56 -12.47 -2.01
C ALA A 255 12.52 -12.62 -3.15
N GLU A 256 11.53 -13.50 -2.98
CA GLU A 256 10.45 -13.66 -3.95
C GLU A 256 9.60 -12.38 -4.07
N LEU A 257 9.31 -11.71 -2.95
CA LEU A 257 8.56 -10.45 -2.94
C LEU A 257 9.33 -9.32 -3.61
N GLU A 258 10.63 -9.21 -3.34
CA GLU A 258 11.51 -8.20 -3.93
C GLU A 258 11.60 -8.39 -5.45
N GLN A 259 11.70 -9.64 -5.92
CA GLN A 259 11.63 -9.94 -7.35
C GLN A 259 10.29 -9.51 -7.97
N LYS A 260 9.17 -9.81 -7.33
CA LYS A 260 7.83 -9.38 -7.81
C LYS A 260 7.70 -7.85 -7.83
N LEU A 261 8.25 -7.15 -6.83
CA LEU A 261 8.28 -5.69 -6.80
C LEU A 261 9.11 -5.12 -7.94
N TYR A 262 10.28 -5.71 -8.22
CA TYR A 262 11.13 -5.29 -9.34
C TYR A 262 10.42 -5.48 -10.68
N GLU A 263 9.80 -6.64 -10.92
CA GLU A 263 9.02 -6.90 -12.13
C GLU A 263 7.86 -5.91 -12.29
N ARG A 264 7.09 -5.64 -11.22
CA ARG A 264 5.94 -4.74 -11.27
C ARG A 264 6.31 -3.28 -11.43
N THR A 265 7.40 -2.83 -10.80
CA THR A 265 7.89 -1.45 -10.98
C THR A 265 8.41 -1.21 -12.39
N HIS A 266 9.06 -2.20 -13.00
CA HIS A 266 9.50 -2.12 -14.39
C HIS A 266 8.34 -2.04 -15.39
N GLU A 267 7.27 -2.80 -15.15
CA GLU A 267 6.03 -2.75 -15.93
C GLU A 267 5.37 -1.37 -15.87
N LEU A 268 5.24 -0.78 -14.66
CA LEU A 268 4.65 0.55 -14.47
C LEU A 268 5.49 1.65 -15.13
N ALA A 269 6.82 1.60 -15.00
CA ALA A 269 7.72 2.58 -15.61
C ALA A 269 7.59 2.59 -17.14
N SER A 270 7.40 1.41 -17.76
CA SER A 270 7.20 1.29 -19.20
C SER A 270 5.88 1.90 -19.66
N LEU A 271 4.80 1.73 -18.88
CA LEU A 271 3.51 2.37 -19.14
C LEU A 271 3.57 3.89 -19.02
N ASP A 272 4.22 4.41 -17.97
CA ASP A 272 4.39 5.86 -17.77
C ASP A 272 5.21 6.50 -18.90
N ALA A 273 6.27 5.82 -19.37
CA ALA A 273 7.09 6.31 -20.49
C ALA A 273 6.30 6.46 -21.80
N VAL A 274 5.39 5.52 -22.09
CA VAL A 274 4.47 5.63 -23.22
C VAL A 274 3.51 6.81 -23.00
N ALA A 275 2.87 6.91 -21.82
CA ALA A 275 1.94 8.00 -21.52
C ALA A 275 2.57 9.40 -21.65
N LEU A 276 3.80 9.58 -21.16
CA LEU A 276 4.58 10.83 -21.33
C LEU A 276 4.82 11.16 -22.80
N THR A 277 5.18 10.15 -23.60
CA THR A 277 5.40 10.31 -25.05
C THR A 277 4.13 10.77 -25.76
N LEU A 278 2.95 10.25 -25.37
CA LEU A 278 1.66 10.65 -25.92
C LEU A 278 1.38 12.15 -25.67
N SER A 279 1.72 12.66 -24.48
CA SER A 279 1.46 14.05 -24.11
C SER A 279 2.31 15.10 -24.83
N GLN A 280 3.48 14.69 -25.35
CA GLN A 280 4.48 15.61 -25.94
C GLN A 280 4.53 15.57 -27.47
N ALA A 281 3.76 14.70 -28.12
CA ALA A 281 3.82 14.53 -29.56
C ALA A 281 3.15 15.71 -30.30
N GLY A 282 3.84 16.26 -31.29
CA GLY A 282 3.33 17.37 -32.10
C GLY A 282 2.40 16.95 -33.25
N SER A 283 2.38 15.66 -33.59
CA SER A 283 1.52 15.09 -34.63
C SER A 283 1.20 13.63 -34.36
N LEU A 284 0.12 13.13 -34.96
CA LEU A 284 -0.27 11.72 -34.87
C LEU A 284 0.86 10.79 -35.32
N ARG A 285 1.56 11.11 -36.41
CA ARG A 285 2.64 10.24 -36.92
C ARG A 285 3.84 10.20 -35.98
N ASP A 286 4.30 11.35 -35.48
CA ASP A 286 5.40 11.44 -34.51
C ASP A 286 5.07 10.68 -33.21
N MET A 287 3.82 10.76 -32.75
CA MET A 287 3.35 10.00 -31.60
C MET A 287 3.47 8.49 -31.82
N LEU A 288 2.99 8.00 -32.97
CA LEU A 288 3.03 6.57 -33.30
C LEU A 288 4.46 6.08 -33.48
N ASP A 289 5.34 6.85 -34.13
CA ASP A 289 6.76 6.53 -34.31
C ASP A 289 7.48 6.33 -32.96
N LYS A 290 7.33 7.30 -32.06
CA LYS A 290 7.97 7.26 -30.74
C LYS A 290 7.38 6.17 -29.86
N SER A 291 6.06 5.99 -29.91
CA SER A 291 5.38 4.94 -29.14
C SER A 291 5.78 3.55 -29.60
N LEU A 292 5.86 3.32 -30.92
CA LEU A 292 6.37 2.08 -31.49
C LEU A 292 7.80 1.82 -30.99
N LEU A 293 8.69 2.82 -31.03
CA LEU A 293 10.05 2.68 -30.52
C LEU A 293 10.09 2.30 -29.03
N ARG A 294 9.26 2.93 -28.18
CA ARG A 294 9.20 2.62 -26.74
C ARG A 294 8.69 1.21 -26.45
N ILE A 295 7.64 0.79 -27.15
CA ILE A 295 7.11 -0.59 -27.04
C ILE A 295 8.21 -1.59 -27.42
N LEU A 296 8.91 -1.30 -28.51
CA LEU A 296 10.04 -2.10 -28.98
C LEU A 296 11.21 -2.15 -27.98
N GLU A 297 11.56 -1.03 -27.33
CA GLU A 297 12.60 -0.95 -26.29
C GLU A 297 12.19 -1.65 -24.97
N SER A 298 10.89 -1.71 -24.68
CA SER A 298 10.36 -2.36 -23.45
C SER A 298 10.48 -3.88 -23.47
N LEU A 299 10.69 -4.48 -24.65
CA LEU A 299 10.89 -5.92 -24.81
C LEU A 299 12.38 -6.24 -24.85
N SER A 300 12.89 -6.83 -23.75
CA SER A 300 14.29 -7.22 -23.63
C SER A 300 14.73 -8.29 -24.65
N GLY A 301 15.86 -8.04 -25.33
CA GLY A 301 16.62 -9.07 -26.07
C GLY A 301 16.34 -9.23 -27.56
N ILE A 302 15.92 -8.19 -28.29
CA ILE A 302 15.45 -8.33 -29.68
C ILE A 302 16.00 -7.22 -30.60
N GLN A 303 16.18 -7.54 -31.88
CA GLN A 303 16.13 -6.56 -32.97
C GLN A 303 14.66 -6.20 -33.25
N PRO A 304 14.17 -5.05 -32.80
CA PRO A 304 12.75 -4.84 -32.74
C PRO A 304 12.25 -4.31 -34.09
N ARG A 305 11.67 -5.20 -34.89
CA ARG A 305 11.06 -4.89 -36.18
C ARG A 305 9.55 -4.82 -36.02
N GLY A 306 8.88 -3.85 -36.63
CA GLY A 306 7.44 -3.73 -36.48
C GLY A 306 6.86 -2.48 -37.12
N GLY A 307 5.56 -2.28 -36.95
CA GLY A 307 4.86 -1.12 -37.48
C GLY A 307 3.49 -0.92 -36.86
N VAL A 308 2.85 0.19 -37.23
CA VAL A 308 1.52 0.55 -36.76
C VAL A 308 0.60 0.77 -37.94
N PHE A 309 -0.49 0.02 -37.95
CA PHE A 309 -1.63 0.22 -38.83
C PHE A 309 -2.73 0.98 -38.11
N LEU A 310 -3.38 1.92 -38.79
CA LEU A 310 -4.63 2.54 -38.31
C LEU A 310 -5.79 2.24 -39.25
N CYS A 311 -6.98 2.04 -38.70
CA CYS A 311 -8.20 1.81 -39.47
C CYS A 311 -8.65 3.10 -40.15
N GLU A 312 -9.00 3.03 -41.44
CA GLU A 312 -9.57 4.15 -42.17
C GLU A 312 -11.02 4.48 -41.75
N PRO A 313 -11.52 5.70 -42.06
CA PRO A 313 -12.93 6.03 -41.90
C PRO A 313 -13.80 5.04 -42.69
N GLY A 314 -14.63 4.26 -41.99
CA GLY A 314 -15.40 3.14 -42.56
C GLY A 314 -15.01 1.78 -41.98
N GLY A 315 -13.82 1.66 -41.38
CA GLY A 315 -13.42 0.50 -40.59
C GLY A 315 -13.07 -0.76 -41.38
N GLU A 316 -13.14 -0.76 -42.71
CA GLU A 316 -12.93 -1.96 -43.53
C GLU A 316 -11.45 -2.24 -43.84
N ILE A 317 -10.61 -1.21 -43.82
CA ILE A 317 -9.20 -1.30 -44.19
C ILE A 317 -8.29 -0.60 -43.18
N LEU A 318 -7.09 -1.16 -43.05
CA LEU A 318 -6.00 -0.73 -42.19
C LEU A 318 -4.88 -0.18 -43.06
N ARG A 319 -4.40 1.04 -42.77
CA ARG A 319 -3.29 1.68 -43.48
C ARG A 319 -2.05 1.78 -42.62
N LEU A 320 -0.89 1.43 -43.20
CA LEU A 320 0.39 1.52 -42.52
C LEU A 320 0.77 2.99 -42.28
N MET A 321 0.86 3.39 -41.02
CA MET A 321 1.18 4.77 -40.63
C MET A 321 2.67 4.96 -40.35
N THR A 322 3.28 3.95 -39.73
CA THR A 322 4.70 3.94 -39.38
C THR A 322 5.26 2.52 -39.32
N GLN A 323 6.57 2.42 -39.52
CA GLN A 323 7.32 1.16 -39.48
C GLN A 323 8.75 1.40 -38.99
N LYS A 324 9.32 0.39 -38.34
CA LYS A 324 10.70 0.37 -37.86
C LYS A 324 11.35 -0.97 -38.21
N GLY A 325 12.52 -0.91 -38.83
CA GLY A 325 13.32 -2.10 -39.15
C GLY A 325 12.75 -2.99 -40.27
N LEU A 326 11.78 -2.52 -41.07
CA LEU A 326 11.27 -3.25 -42.24
C LEU A 326 11.82 -2.66 -43.55
N SER A 327 11.92 -3.50 -44.58
CA SER A 327 12.42 -3.06 -45.89
C SER A 327 11.43 -2.09 -46.57
N PRO A 328 11.90 -1.14 -47.40
CA PRO A 328 11.02 -0.23 -48.15
C PRO A 328 10.04 -0.97 -49.07
N GLU A 329 10.46 -2.10 -49.63
CA GLU A 329 9.66 -2.98 -50.49
C GLU A 329 8.49 -3.61 -49.72
N PHE A 330 8.75 -4.06 -48.49
CA PHE A 330 7.71 -4.56 -47.57
C PHE A 330 6.69 -3.46 -47.26
N ALA A 331 7.16 -2.25 -46.91
CA ALA A 331 6.29 -1.13 -46.55
C ALA A 331 5.40 -0.66 -47.71
N GLN A 332 5.85 -0.77 -48.97
CA GLN A 332 5.02 -0.43 -50.14
C GLN A 332 3.98 -1.52 -50.42
N ARG A 333 4.37 -2.79 -50.35
CA ARG A 333 3.50 -3.94 -50.68
C ARG A 333 2.42 -4.19 -49.63
N GLU A 334 2.76 -4.00 -48.35
CA GLU A 334 1.87 -4.18 -47.19
C GLU A 334 1.33 -2.83 -46.67
N SER A 335 1.19 -1.84 -47.55
CA SER A 335 0.72 -0.50 -47.19
C SER A 335 -0.76 -0.47 -46.74
N VAL A 336 -1.56 -1.46 -47.15
CA VAL A 336 -2.99 -1.59 -46.81
C VAL A 336 -3.36 -3.06 -46.56
N ILE A 337 -4.08 -3.32 -45.46
CA ILE A 337 -4.60 -4.64 -45.07
C ILE A 337 -6.12 -4.54 -44.85
N LYS A 338 -6.91 -5.56 -45.23
CA LYS A 338 -8.35 -5.58 -44.93
C LYS A 338 -8.64 -6.17 -43.55
N MET A 339 -9.76 -5.78 -42.94
CA MET A 339 -10.24 -6.43 -41.73
C MET A 339 -10.42 -7.94 -41.93
N GLY A 340 -10.01 -8.73 -40.94
CA GLY A 340 -10.03 -10.20 -40.99
C GLY A 340 -8.97 -10.83 -41.90
N GLU A 341 -8.20 -10.04 -42.66
CA GLU A 341 -7.14 -10.52 -43.54
C GLU A 341 -5.79 -10.49 -42.83
N CYS A 342 -5.05 -11.61 -42.86
CA CYS A 342 -3.77 -11.78 -42.16
C CYS A 342 -3.93 -11.64 -40.62
N LEU A 343 -2.84 -11.82 -39.86
CA LEU A 343 -2.88 -11.75 -38.40
C LEU A 343 -3.27 -10.34 -37.90
N CYS A 344 -2.79 -9.28 -38.58
CA CYS A 344 -3.13 -7.89 -38.27
C CYS A 344 -4.63 -7.61 -38.45
N GLY A 345 -5.24 -8.07 -39.55
CA GLY A 345 -6.67 -7.88 -39.80
C GLY A 345 -7.55 -8.69 -38.85
N ILE A 346 -7.11 -9.87 -38.44
CA ILE A 346 -7.82 -10.67 -37.42
C ILE A 346 -7.86 -9.93 -36.09
N VAL A 347 -6.72 -9.44 -35.60
CA VAL A 347 -6.69 -8.67 -34.33
C VAL A 347 -7.49 -7.38 -34.45
N ALA A 348 -7.47 -6.73 -35.61
CA ALA A 348 -8.29 -5.56 -35.85
C ALA A 348 -9.80 -5.87 -35.76
N GLN A 349 -10.21 -7.08 -36.15
CA GLN A 349 -11.59 -7.56 -36.09
C GLN A 349 -12.00 -8.07 -34.69
N THR A 350 -11.11 -8.78 -33.98
CA THR A 350 -11.41 -9.37 -32.68
C THR A 350 -11.17 -8.41 -31.52
N GLY A 351 -10.20 -7.49 -31.65
CA GLY A 351 -9.75 -6.62 -30.58
C GLY A 351 -8.94 -7.31 -29.48
N GLU A 352 -8.51 -8.56 -29.71
CA GLU A 352 -7.71 -9.36 -28.78
C GLU A 352 -6.25 -9.45 -29.25
N LEU A 353 -5.31 -9.26 -28.32
CA LEU A 353 -3.88 -9.40 -28.58
C LEU A 353 -3.58 -10.82 -29.07
N LEU A 354 -2.83 -10.93 -30.16
CA LEU A 354 -2.43 -12.21 -30.74
C LEU A 354 -0.91 -12.36 -30.67
N PHE A 355 -0.47 -13.50 -30.14
CA PHE A 355 0.91 -13.95 -30.19
C PHE A 355 1.00 -15.30 -30.91
N THR A 356 1.96 -15.45 -31.82
CA THR A 356 2.26 -16.73 -32.46
C THR A 356 3.78 -16.91 -32.58
N GLU A 357 4.27 -18.05 -32.10
CA GLU A 357 5.70 -18.42 -32.14
C GLU A 357 6.16 -18.74 -33.58
N HIS A 358 5.24 -19.17 -34.45
CA HIS A 358 5.50 -19.58 -35.82
C HIS A 358 4.74 -18.71 -36.82
N GLY A 359 5.02 -17.40 -36.85
CA GLY A 359 4.27 -16.44 -37.65
C GLY A 359 4.24 -16.77 -39.14
N CYS A 360 5.35 -17.21 -39.72
CA CYS A 360 5.43 -17.59 -41.13
C CYS A 360 4.71 -18.90 -41.49
N ASP A 361 4.48 -19.79 -40.51
CA ASP A 361 3.83 -21.10 -40.70
C ASP A 361 2.37 -21.13 -40.20
N ASP A 362 1.88 -20.02 -39.63
CA ASP A 362 0.50 -19.88 -39.17
C ASP A 362 -0.45 -19.80 -40.38
N GLN A 363 -1.41 -20.71 -40.48
CA GLN A 363 -2.38 -20.75 -41.59
C GLN A 363 -3.22 -19.45 -41.70
N ARG A 364 -3.30 -18.67 -40.61
CA ARG A 364 -3.98 -17.36 -40.58
C ARG A 364 -3.11 -16.23 -41.13
N HIS A 365 -1.80 -16.44 -41.31
CA HIS A 365 -0.87 -15.48 -41.87
C HIS A 365 -0.90 -15.56 -43.41
N THR A 366 -1.96 -15.01 -44.00
CA THR A 366 -2.24 -15.10 -45.44
C THR A 366 -1.35 -14.23 -46.33
N ARG A 367 -0.46 -13.42 -45.74
CA ARG A 367 0.42 -12.47 -46.45
C ARG A 367 1.86 -12.57 -45.89
N SER A 368 2.62 -13.56 -46.34
CA SER A 368 4.06 -13.69 -45.99
C SER A 368 4.94 -13.28 -47.18
N VAL A 369 5.95 -12.46 -46.92
CA VAL A 369 6.91 -12.00 -47.95
C VAL A 369 8.31 -12.40 -47.52
N GLY A 370 8.84 -13.47 -48.11
CA GLY A 370 10.28 -13.73 -48.32
C GLY A 370 11.24 -13.70 -47.13
N GLU A 371 10.77 -13.58 -45.89
CA GLU A 371 11.62 -13.46 -44.70
C GLU A 371 11.73 -14.78 -43.94
N GLU A 372 12.86 -14.95 -43.24
CA GLU A 372 13.11 -16.07 -42.34
C GLU A 372 12.01 -16.18 -41.26
N SER A 373 11.75 -17.41 -40.80
CA SER A 373 10.71 -17.72 -39.80
C SER A 373 10.87 -16.86 -38.54
N HIS A 374 9.90 -15.99 -38.28
CA HIS A 374 9.82 -15.09 -37.12
C HIS A 374 8.49 -15.24 -36.38
N SER A 375 8.48 -14.85 -35.12
CA SER A 375 7.27 -14.82 -34.29
C SER A 375 6.54 -13.48 -34.48
N HIS A 376 5.23 -13.44 -34.23
CA HIS A 376 4.43 -12.21 -34.35
C HIS A 376 3.77 -11.87 -33.01
N ILE A 377 3.80 -10.59 -32.65
CA ILE A 377 2.96 -10.01 -31.60
C ILE A 377 2.11 -8.93 -32.27
N ILE A 378 0.79 -9.07 -32.22
CA ILE A 378 -0.13 -8.05 -32.72
C ILE A 378 -0.95 -7.51 -31.56
N ILE A 379 -0.88 -6.20 -31.36
CA ILE A 379 -1.46 -5.48 -30.23
C ILE A 379 -2.58 -4.58 -30.79
N PRO A 380 -3.82 -4.70 -30.28
CA PRO A 380 -4.91 -3.83 -30.70
C PRO A 380 -4.73 -2.41 -30.14
N ILE A 381 -4.87 -1.40 -30.99
CA ILE A 381 -5.01 0.00 -30.59
C ILE A 381 -6.51 0.24 -30.42
N LYS A 382 -7.00 0.28 -29.18
CA LYS A 382 -8.44 0.35 -28.89
C LYS A 382 -8.80 1.48 -27.93
N SER A 383 -9.89 2.18 -28.21
CA SER A 383 -10.49 3.15 -27.29
C SER A 383 -11.94 2.77 -27.03
N ARG A 384 -12.34 2.68 -25.75
CA ARG A 384 -13.71 2.35 -25.32
C ARG A 384 -14.31 1.11 -26.01
N GLY A 385 -13.47 0.10 -26.28
CA GLY A 385 -13.86 -1.15 -26.94
C GLY A 385 -13.87 -1.10 -28.47
N ILE A 386 -13.62 0.05 -29.09
CA ILE A 386 -13.51 0.21 -30.55
C ILE A 386 -12.05 0.10 -30.95
N VAL A 387 -11.73 -0.79 -31.89
CA VAL A 387 -10.38 -0.93 -32.44
C VAL A 387 -10.15 0.15 -33.50
N LEU A 388 -9.16 1.00 -33.27
CA LEU A 388 -8.76 2.11 -34.13
C LEU A 388 -7.55 1.75 -35.01
N GLY A 389 -6.88 0.65 -34.71
CA GLY A 389 -5.71 0.18 -35.43
C GLY A 389 -5.05 -1.01 -34.72
N VAL A 390 -3.89 -1.41 -35.21
CA VAL A 390 -3.07 -2.47 -34.61
C VAL A 390 -1.59 -2.12 -34.71
N ILE A 391 -0.83 -2.57 -33.73
CA ILE A 391 0.63 -2.57 -33.73
C ILE A 391 1.05 -3.99 -34.03
N PHE A 392 1.95 -4.20 -34.98
CA PHE A 392 2.53 -5.51 -35.21
C PHE A 392 4.03 -5.44 -34.94
N LEU A 393 4.52 -6.43 -34.21
CA LEU A 393 5.93 -6.58 -33.86
C LEU A 393 6.41 -7.95 -34.35
N TYR A 394 7.62 -7.98 -34.88
CA TYR A 394 8.33 -9.18 -35.32
C TYR A 394 9.51 -9.41 -34.37
N PRO A 395 9.26 -10.05 -33.22
CA PRO A 395 10.32 -10.55 -32.39
C PRO A 395 11.18 -11.60 -33.12
N GLN A 396 12.39 -11.82 -32.62
CA GLN A 396 13.29 -12.86 -33.11
C GLN A 396 12.66 -14.25 -32.94
N LYS A 397 13.16 -15.21 -33.71
CA LYS A 397 12.78 -16.62 -33.59
C LYS A 397 12.97 -17.12 -32.15
N ASP A 398 12.04 -17.93 -31.67
CA ASP A 398 12.00 -18.50 -30.30
C ASP A 398 11.78 -17.49 -29.17
N PHE A 399 11.29 -16.28 -29.47
CA PHE A 399 10.88 -15.32 -28.44
C PHE A 399 9.72 -15.88 -27.61
N LYS A 400 9.86 -15.83 -26.28
CA LYS A 400 8.81 -16.27 -25.35
C LYS A 400 8.14 -15.06 -24.72
N LEU A 401 6.87 -14.84 -25.05
CA LEU A 401 6.07 -13.77 -24.47
C LEU A 401 5.59 -14.17 -23.07
N LYS A 402 5.97 -13.41 -22.03
CA LYS A 402 5.51 -13.69 -20.67
C LYS A 402 4.06 -13.21 -20.47
N PRO A 403 3.28 -13.79 -19.55
CA PRO A 403 1.94 -13.30 -19.24
C PRO A 403 1.91 -11.83 -18.78
N SER A 404 2.96 -11.35 -18.10
CA SER A 404 3.13 -9.94 -17.72
C SER A 404 3.25 -9.04 -18.94
N ASP A 405 3.98 -9.48 -19.96
CA ASP A 405 4.21 -8.71 -21.19
C ASP A 405 2.90 -8.55 -21.96
N VAL A 406 2.06 -9.59 -22.00
CA VAL A 406 0.72 -9.52 -22.61
C VAL A 406 -0.14 -8.42 -21.96
N GLN A 407 -0.17 -8.36 -20.62
CA GLN A 407 -0.94 -7.34 -19.90
C GLN A 407 -0.38 -5.94 -20.14
N MET A 408 0.95 -5.79 -20.11
CA MET A 408 1.62 -4.52 -20.39
C MET A 408 1.31 -4.02 -21.81
N LEU A 409 1.43 -4.90 -22.81
CA LEU A 409 1.21 -4.55 -24.22
C LEU A 409 -0.26 -4.21 -24.50
N ASP A 410 -1.23 -4.94 -23.94
CA ASP A 410 -2.65 -4.60 -24.09
C ASP A 410 -2.97 -3.23 -23.45
N ALA A 411 -2.39 -2.94 -22.28
CA ALA A 411 -2.52 -1.64 -21.63
C ALA A 411 -1.88 -0.50 -22.46
N MET A 412 -0.71 -0.72 -23.05
CA MET A 412 -0.09 0.23 -23.98
C MET A 412 -0.96 0.47 -25.22
N GLY A 413 -1.52 -0.60 -25.81
CA GLY A 413 -2.45 -0.52 -26.93
C GLY A 413 -3.71 0.30 -26.62
N ALA A 414 -4.27 0.14 -25.41
CA ALA A 414 -5.41 0.94 -24.94
C ALA A 414 -5.06 2.42 -24.75
N GLN A 415 -3.89 2.73 -24.17
CA GLN A 415 -3.42 4.11 -24.00
C GLN A 415 -3.18 4.80 -25.35
N LEU A 416 -2.53 4.11 -26.28
CA LEU A 416 -2.39 4.60 -27.65
C LEU A 416 -3.76 4.81 -28.31
N GLY A 417 -4.72 3.91 -28.08
CA GLY A 417 -6.06 4.04 -28.62
C GLY A 417 -6.76 5.33 -28.20
N MET A 418 -6.71 5.66 -26.90
CA MET A 418 -7.25 6.92 -26.40
C MET A 418 -6.55 8.14 -27.03
N ALA A 419 -5.23 8.09 -27.19
CA ALA A 419 -4.50 9.20 -27.80
C ALA A 419 -4.79 9.37 -29.30
N VAL A 420 -4.87 8.26 -30.06
CA VAL A 420 -5.25 8.27 -31.48
C VAL A 420 -6.65 8.85 -31.64
N GLU A 421 -7.60 8.44 -30.81
CA GLU A 421 -8.97 8.98 -30.78
C GLU A 421 -8.96 10.50 -30.54
N ASN A 422 -8.19 10.96 -29.54
CA ASN A 422 -8.06 12.39 -29.24
C ASN A 422 -7.46 13.19 -30.40
N PHE A 423 -6.42 12.68 -31.06
CA PHE A 423 -5.83 13.33 -32.24
C PHE A 423 -6.80 13.40 -33.41
N ARG A 424 -7.58 12.34 -33.66
CA ARG A 424 -8.62 12.31 -34.69
C ARG A 424 -9.71 13.33 -34.41
N PHE A 425 -10.23 13.38 -33.18
CA PHE A 425 -11.22 14.37 -32.78
C PHE A 425 -10.70 15.80 -32.91
N TYR A 426 -9.46 16.05 -32.49
CA TYR A 426 -8.86 17.37 -32.63
C TYR A 426 -8.73 17.79 -34.10
N ALA A 427 -8.30 16.87 -34.97
CA ALA A 427 -8.19 17.11 -36.40
C ALA A 427 -9.57 17.40 -37.03
N GLU A 428 -10.60 16.63 -36.69
CA GLU A 428 -11.97 16.82 -37.18
C GLU A 428 -12.56 18.16 -36.73
N VAL A 429 -12.37 18.54 -35.45
CA VAL A 429 -12.80 19.84 -34.93
C VAL A 429 -12.08 20.98 -35.63
N LYS A 430 -10.76 20.85 -35.84
CA LYS A 430 -9.96 21.86 -36.53
C LYS A 430 -10.37 22.01 -37.99
N GLU A 431 -10.50 20.91 -38.74
CA GLU A 431 -10.91 20.92 -40.15
C GLU A 431 -12.32 21.50 -40.30
N SER A 432 -13.25 21.10 -39.43
CA SER A 432 -14.61 21.66 -39.40
C SER A 432 -14.57 23.17 -39.13
N SER A 433 -13.78 23.62 -38.15
CA SER A 433 -13.61 25.04 -37.85
C SER A 433 -12.99 25.83 -39.00
N GLU A 434 -11.97 25.30 -39.66
CA GLU A 434 -11.31 25.92 -40.81
C GLU A 434 -12.27 26.02 -42.00
N LYS A 435 -13.04 24.95 -42.27
CA LYS A 435 -14.07 24.94 -43.32
C LYS A 435 -15.19 25.94 -43.04
N TYR A 436 -15.67 26.05 -41.80
CA TYR A 436 -16.66 27.07 -41.43
C TYR A 436 -16.10 28.48 -41.56
N TRP A 437 -14.85 28.70 -41.16
CA TRP A 437 -14.20 29.99 -41.31
C TRP A 437 -14.05 30.36 -42.78
N ASP A 438 -13.58 29.44 -43.63
CA ASP A 438 -13.44 29.65 -45.07
C ASP A 438 -14.80 30.00 -45.73
N LEU A 439 -15.85 29.24 -45.42
CA LEU A 439 -17.21 29.50 -45.92
C LEU A 439 -17.76 30.85 -45.47
N PHE A 440 -17.50 31.27 -44.22
CA PHE A 440 -17.91 32.57 -43.72
C PHE A 440 -17.11 33.71 -44.37
N GLU A 441 -15.80 33.55 -44.40
CA GLU A 441 -14.81 34.53 -44.84
C GLU A 441 -14.96 34.87 -46.32
N ASN A 442 -15.13 33.84 -47.16
CA ASN A 442 -15.18 33.94 -48.62
C ASN A 442 -16.61 33.97 -49.19
N ALA A 443 -17.64 34.11 -48.36
CA ALA A 443 -19.01 34.31 -48.83
C ALA A 443 -19.14 35.60 -49.65
N THR A 444 -19.90 35.54 -50.75
CA THR A 444 -20.16 36.69 -51.63
C THR A 444 -21.07 37.73 -50.97
N ASP A 445 -22.08 37.26 -50.23
CA ASP A 445 -22.94 38.14 -49.45
C ASP A 445 -22.16 38.71 -48.25
N ILE A 446 -22.52 39.92 -47.82
CA ILE A 446 -21.95 40.59 -46.63
C ILE A 446 -22.51 39.86 -45.40
N LEU A 447 -21.65 39.16 -44.68
CA LEU A 447 -22.02 38.42 -43.48
C LEU A 447 -21.39 39.05 -42.26
N PHE A 448 -22.21 39.25 -41.24
CA PHE A 448 -21.74 39.72 -39.95
C PHE A 448 -22.64 39.29 -38.80
N THR A 449 -22.08 39.33 -37.60
CA THR A 449 -22.82 39.14 -36.36
C THR A 449 -22.67 40.37 -35.48
N MET A 450 -23.70 40.64 -34.68
CA MET A 450 -23.74 41.76 -33.74
C MET A 450 -24.33 41.32 -32.41
N ASP A 451 -23.99 42.03 -31.33
CA ASP A 451 -24.65 41.88 -30.04
C ASP A 451 -26.05 42.52 -30.01
N ALA A 452 -26.74 42.43 -28.88
CA ALA A 452 -28.09 43.00 -28.72
C ALA A 452 -28.14 44.54 -28.82
N SER A 453 -27.00 45.22 -28.67
CA SER A 453 -26.87 46.69 -28.77
C SER A 453 -26.50 47.18 -30.18
N GLY A 454 -26.28 46.24 -31.11
CA GLY A 454 -25.89 46.55 -32.49
C GLY A 454 -24.38 46.65 -32.71
N ARG A 455 -23.54 46.24 -31.75
CA ARG A 455 -22.08 46.24 -31.93
C ARG A 455 -21.63 45.00 -32.67
N LEU A 456 -20.86 45.20 -33.74
CA LEU A 456 -20.34 44.12 -34.58
C LEU A 456 -19.32 43.27 -33.81
N ASN A 457 -19.44 41.94 -33.86
CA ASN A 457 -18.52 41.01 -33.20
C ASN A 457 -17.88 39.99 -34.16
N ALA A 458 -18.39 39.83 -35.38
CA ALA A 458 -17.69 39.17 -36.48
C ALA A 458 -18.15 39.76 -37.82
N VAL A 459 -17.24 39.89 -38.77
CA VAL A 459 -17.49 40.41 -40.12
C VAL A 459 -16.65 39.62 -41.13
N ASN A 460 -17.23 39.28 -42.28
CA ASN A 460 -16.51 38.56 -43.34
C ASN A 460 -15.73 39.51 -44.28
N LYS A 461 -15.04 38.95 -45.27
CA LYS A 461 -14.26 39.76 -46.23
C LYS A 461 -15.14 40.66 -47.10
N ALA A 462 -16.32 40.19 -47.50
CA ALA A 462 -17.26 40.98 -48.30
C ALA A 462 -17.68 42.28 -47.58
N ALA A 463 -17.88 42.23 -46.26
CA ALA A 463 -18.21 43.42 -45.47
C ALA A 463 -17.08 44.47 -45.45
N GLU A 464 -15.83 44.03 -45.34
CA GLU A 464 -14.65 44.92 -45.42
C GLU A 464 -14.53 45.56 -46.81
N THR A 465 -14.62 44.75 -47.87
CA THR A 465 -14.53 45.24 -49.25
C THR A 465 -15.68 46.18 -49.60
N PHE A 466 -16.91 45.87 -49.17
CA PHE A 466 -18.09 46.70 -49.46
C PHE A 466 -18.06 48.03 -48.72
N SER A 467 -17.75 48.02 -47.41
CA SER A 467 -17.85 49.20 -46.55
C SER A 467 -16.65 50.14 -46.65
N GLY A 468 -15.48 49.64 -47.06
CA GLY A 468 -14.21 50.36 -47.09
C GLY A 468 -13.54 50.49 -45.71
N TYR A 469 -14.13 49.93 -44.66
CA TYR A 469 -13.52 49.83 -43.33
C TYR A 469 -12.79 48.51 -43.19
N SER A 470 -11.62 48.52 -42.55
CA SER A 470 -10.95 47.27 -42.21
C SER A 470 -11.74 46.48 -41.16
N LYS A 471 -11.56 45.17 -41.10
CA LYS A 471 -12.25 44.34 -40.09
C LYS A 471 -11.98 44.77 -38.65
N VAL A 472 -10.76 45.23 -38.38
CA VAL A 472 -10.36 45.72 -37.05
C VAL A 472 -11.14 46.99 -36.69
N GLU A 473 -11.41 47.87 -37.65
CA GLU A 473 -12.22 49.07 -37.45
C GLU A 473 -13.73 48.78 -37.36
N LEU A 474 -14.19 47.72 -38.04
CA LEU A 474 -15.57 47.25 -37.96
C LEU A 474 -15.85 46.54 -36.64
N PHE A 475 -14.90 45.80 -36.08
CA PHE A 475 -15.08 45.11 -34.81
C PHE A 475 -15.41 46.10 -33.67
N GLY A 476 -16.54 45.88 -32.99
CA GLY A 476 -17.04 46.72 -31.91
C GLY A 476 -17.73 48.02 -32.34
N LYS A 477 -17.65 48.39 -33.63
CA LYS A 477 -18.39 49.53 -34.21
C LYS A 477 -19.89 49.23 -34.17
N ASN A 478 -20.70 50.26 -33.95
CA ASN A 478 -22.14 50.10 -33.97
C ASN A 478 -22.64 50.11 -35.43
N VAL A 479 -23.46 49.13 -35.79
CA VAL A 479 -24.02 49.01 -37.15
C VAL A 479 -24.88 50.22 -37.54
N PHE A 480 -25.53 50.88 -36.57
CA PHE A 480 -26.37 52.05 -36.84
C PHE A 480 -25.57 53.27 -37.30
N ASP A 481 -24.27 53.33 -36.98
CA ASP A 481 -23.37 54.42 -37.40
C ASP A 481 -23.03 54.33 -38.89
N LEU A 482 -23.33 53.19 -39.52
CA LEU A 482 -23.08 52.93 -40.94
C LEU A 482 -24.34 53.15 -41.80
N LEU A 483 -25.47 53.51 -41.20
CA LEU A 483 -26.76 53.69 -41.88
C LEU A 483 -27.12 55.17 -41.96
N THR A 484 -27.95 55.55 -42.93
CA THR A 484 -28.63 56.86 -42.90
C THR A 484 -29.65 56.90 -41.77
N ASP A 485 -30.04 58.10 -41.30
CA ASP A 485 -30.99 58.23 -40.17
C ASP A 485 -32.30 57.47 -40.40
N GLU A 486 -32.85 57.53 -41.62
CA GLU A 486 -34.06 56.82 -42.03
C GLU A 486 -33.86 55.29 -42.02
N SER A 487 -32.71 54.82 -42.51
CA SER A 487 -32.36 53.39 -42.52
C SER A 487 -32.04 52.87 -41.11
N ALA A 488 -31.45 53.70 -40.24
CA ALA A 488 -31.18 53.37 -38.85
C ALA A 488 -32.49 53.19 -38.06
N GLU A 489 -33.49 54.05 -38.29
CA GLU A 489 -34.82 53.89 -37.68
C GLU A 489 -35.51 52.61 -38.18
N THR A 490 -35.44 52.34 -39.48
CA THR A 490 -35.96 51.12 -40.10
C THR A 490 -35.30 49.86 -39.52
N ALA A 491 -33.97 49.87 -39.37
CA ALA A 491 -33.23 48.76 -38.77
C ALA A 491 -33.58 48.54 -37.29
N ARG A 492 -33.76 49.61 -36.50
CA ARG A 492 -34.21 49.49 -35.09
C ARG A 492 -35.60 48.84 -35.00
N ARG A 493 -36.53 49.25 -35.88
CA ARG A 493 -37.86 48.63 -35.96
C ARG A 493 -37.75 47.14 -36.31
N LEU A 494 -36.88 46.78 -37.25
CA LEU A 494 -36.65 45.39 -37.66
C LEU A 494 -36.08 44.52 -36.52
N LEU A 495 -35.17 45.05 -35.68
CA LEU A 495 -34.68 44.32 -34.50
C LEU A 495 -35.79 44.11 -33.45
N SER A 496 -36.69 45.09 -33.30
CA SER A 496 -37.79 45.07 -32.31
C SER A 496 -39.02 44.25 -32.73
N SER A 497 -39.23 44.05 -34.04
CA SER A 497 -40.44 43.42 -34.59
C SER A 497 -40.54 41.90 -34.32
N GLY A 498 -39.42 41.25 -34.00
CA GLY A 498 -39.38 39.79 -33.79
C GLY A 498 -39.57 38.94 -35.05
N VAL A 499 -39.69 39.56 -36.23
CA VAL A 499 -39.86 38.88 -37.53
C VAL A 499 -38.49 38.60 -38.13
N TYR A 500 -38.01 37.36 -37.96
CA TYR A 500 -36.66 36.95 -38.37
C TYR A 500 -36.71 36.02 -39.60
N GLY A 501 -35.84 36.25 -40.57
CA GLY A 501 -35.56 35.31 -41.69
C GLY A 501 -36.63 35.15 -42.78
N ARG A 502 -37.68 35.99 -42.83
CA ARG A 502 -38.76 35.90 -43.85
C ARG A 502 -38.86 37.07 -44.83
N GLN A 503 -38.19 38.19 -44.57
CA GLN A 503 -38.32 39.38 -45.41
C GLN A 503 -36.97 40.08 -45.53
N TRP A 504 -36.54 40.31 -46.77
CA TRP A 504 -35.40 41.17 -47.07
C TRP A 504 -35.84 42.62 -46.91
N THR A 505 -35.06 43.40 -46.17
CA THR A 505 -35.34 44.82 -45.94
C THR A 505 -34.24 45.62 -46.59
N GLU A 506 -34.60 46.54 -47.49
CA GLU A 506 -33.63 47.44 -48.10
C GLU A 506 -33.23 48.51 -47.10
N LEU A 507 -31.92 48.75 -46.98
CA LEU A 507 -31.33 49.79 -46.15
C LEU A 507 -30.27 50.54 -46.96
N GLU A 508 -30.18 51.84 -46.72
CA GLU A 508 -29.16 52.71 -47.27
C GLU A 508 -27.97 52.80 -46.29
N VAL A 509 -26.78 52.46 -46.78
CA VAL A 509 -25.53 52.40 -46.03
C VAL A 509 -24.61 53.51 -46.49
N VAL A 510 -23.92 54.14 -45.54
CA VAL A 510 -22.87 55.12 -45.76
C VAL A 510 -21.51 54.44 -45.62
N LYS A 511 -20.76 54.38 -46.73
CA LYS A 511 -19.40 53.81 -46.77
C LYS A 511 -18.37 54.77 -46.16
N ARG A 512 -17.14 54.29 -45.95
CA ARG A 512 -16.04 55.09 -45.37
C ARG A 512 -15.72 56.37 -46.16
N ASP A 513 -15.82 56.30 -47.48
CA ASP A 513 -15.58 57.41 -48.41
C ASP A 513 -16.77 58.39 -48.49
N GLY A 514 -17.85 58.13 -47.74
CA GLY A 514 -19.09 58.91 -47.77
C GLY A 514 -20.04 58.53 -48.90
N ALA A 515 -19.68 57.57 -49.77
CA ALA A 515 -20.58 57.09 -50.81
C ALA A 515 -21.77 56.36 -50.21
N ARG A 516 -22.95 56.56 -50.81
CA ARG A 516 -24.18 55.87 -50.43
C ARG A 516 -24.37 54.62 -51.27
N ALA A 517 -24.76 53.54 -50.62
CA ALA A 517 -25.03 52.26 -51.26
C ALA A 517 -26.30 51.65 -50.66
N PHE A 518 -26.92 50.74 -51.40
CA PHE A 518 -28.15 50.06 -50.99
C PHE A 518 -27.85 48.60 -50.73
N VAL A 519 -28.28 48.11 -49.57
CA VAL A 519 -28.18 46.70 -49.21
C VAL A 519 -29.54 46.13 -48.86
N GLU A 520 -29.82 44.94 -49.33
CA GLU A 520 -30.94 44.14 -48.83
C GLU A 520 -30.45 43.29 -47.66
N VAL A 521 -31.03 43.46 -46.48
CA VAL A 521 -30.64 42.73 -45.27
C VAL A 521 -31.68 41.70 -44.86
N SER A 522 -31.20 40.57 -44.39
CA SER A 522 -31.96 39.55 -43.69
C SER A 522 -31.26 39.23 -42.38
N LEU A 523 -32.01 39.25 -41.27
CA LEU A 523 -31.44 39.01 -39.96
C LEU A 523 -32.11 37.83 -39.25
N ARG A 524 -31.28 37.07 -38.55
CA ARG A 524 -31.65 35.91 -37.74
C ARG A 524 -31.15 36.11 -36.32
N ARG A 525 -32.03 35.86 -35.35
CA ARG A 525 -31.65 35.91 -33.93
C ARG A 525 -30.77 34.70 -33.56
N LEU A 526 -29.65 34.96 -32.90
CA LEU A 526 -28.80 33.93 -32.34
C LEU A 526 -29.21 33.66 -30.88
N LEU A 527 -29.48 32.40 -30.55
CA LEU A 527 -29.85 31.97 -29.21
C LEU A 527 -28.67 31.22 -28.57
N ARG A 528 -28.24 31.64 -27.37
CA ARG A 528 -27.27 30.91 -26.56
C ARG A 528 -27.92 30.58 -25.22
N LYS A 529 -28.06 29.29 -24.89
CA LYS A 529 -28.69 28.81 -23.63
C LYS A 529 -30.03 29.51 -23.31
N GLN A 530 -30.93 29.61 -24.31
CA GLN A 530 -32.24 30.28 -24.21
C GLN A 530 -32.25 31.80 -23.99
N GLN A 531 -31.09 32.49 -23.97
CA GLN A 531 -31.02 33.96 -23.98
C GLN A 531 -30.55 34.50 -25.34
N SER A 532 -30.96 35.73 -25.66
CA SER A 532 -30.55 36.43 -26.88
C SER A 532 -29.05 36.67 -26.85
N ALA A 533 -28.29 35.99 -27.70
CA ALA A 533 -26.84 36.18 -27.79
C ALA A 533 -26.46 37.30 -28.78
N GLY A 534 -27.42 37.75 -29.59
CA GLY A 534 -27.22 38.75 -30.64
C GLY A 534 -27.97 38.38 -31.92
N TYR A 535 -27.49 38.90 -33.04
CA TYR A 535 -28.09 38.72 -34.35
C TYR A 535 -27.01 38.34 -35.37
N GLN A 536 -27.36 37.43 -36.28
CA GLN A 536 -26.63 37.16 -37.51
C GLN A 536 -27.35 37.89 -38.65
N VAL A 537 -26.60 38.65 -39.44
CA VAL A 537 -27.13 39.41 -40.57
C VAL A 537 -26.42 38.97 -41.84
N SER A 538 -27.21 38.69 -42.87
CA SER A 538 -26.75 38.60 -44.25
C SER A 538 -27.26 39.83 -44.99
N ALA A 539 -26.37 40.50 -45.70
CA ALA A 539 -26.68 41.67 -46.50
C ALA A 539 -26.17 41.49 -47.93
N ARG A 540 -26.98 41.86 -48.91
CA ARG A 540 -26.61 41.80 -50.33
C ARG A 540 -26.53 43.22 -50.89
N ASP A 541 -25.42 43.56 -51.53
CA ASP A 541 -25.29 44.82 -52.25
C ASP A 541 -26.20 44.81 -53.49
N VAL A 542 -27.17 45.72 -53.53
CA VAL A 542 -28.12 45.89 -54.65
C VAL A 542 -27.95 47.25 -55.33
N THR A 543 -26.86 47.96 -55.07
CA THR A 543 -26.63 49.33 -55.54
C THR A 543 -26.67 49.43 -57.06
N GLU A 544 -25.90 48.60 -57.76
CA GLU A 544 -25.85 48.60 -59.23
C GLU A 544 -27.17 48.10 -59.84
N GLN A 545 -27.78 47.08 -59.22
CA GLN A 545 -29.06 46.55 -59.67
C GLN A 545 -30.18 47.61 -59.59
N LYS A 546 -30.19 48.41 -58.52
CA LYS A 546 -31.14 49.50 -58.34
C LYS A 546 -30.92 50.64 -59.32
N LYS A 547 -29.68 51.10 -59.49
CA LYS A 547 -29.34 52.12 -60.50
C LYS A 547 -29.78 51.70 -61.90
N LEU A 548 -29.47 50.46 -62.29
CA LEU A 548 -29.85 49.93 -63.60
C LEU A 548 -31.37 49.86 -63.76
N ARG A 549 -32.09 49.45 -62.71
CA ARG A 549 -33.57 49.40 -62.72
C ARG A 549 -34.18 50.80 -62.86
N GLU A 550 -33.66 51.79 -62.15
CA GLU A 550 -34.11 53.17 -62.26
C GLU A 550 -33.82 53.75 -63.65
N MET A 551 -32.64 53.48 -64.21
CA MET A 551 -32.28 53.87 -65.58
C MET A 551 -33.20 53.23 -66.62
N LEU A 552 -33.52 51.94 -66.48
CA LEU A 552 -34.46 51.25 -67.38
C LEU A 552 -35.87 51.84 -67.30
N LEU A 553 -36.37 52.11 -66.08
CA LEU A 553 -37.68 52.73 -65.88
C LEU A 553 -37.74 54.13 -66.52
N GLN A 554 -36.64 54.89 -66.42
CA GLN A 554 -36.53 56.21 -67.04
C GLN A 554 -36.47 56.10 -68.57
N ALA A 555 -35.76 55.11 -69.11
CA ALA A 555 -35.70 54.82 -70.55
C ALA A 555 -37.06 54.38 -71.11
N GLU A 556 -37.80 53.53 -70.41
CA GLU A 556 -39.17 53.11 -70.78
C GLU A 556 -40.11 54.32 -70.84
N ARG A 557 -40.08 55.19 -69.82
CA ARG A 557 -40.87 56.43 -69.79
C ARG A 557 -40.55 57.33 -70.99
N LEU A 558 -39.27 57.50 -71.32
CA LEU A 558 -38.84 58.30 -72.48
C LEU A 558 -39.27 57.67 -73.81
N CYS A 559 -39.20 56.34 -73.94
CA CYS A 559 -39.65 55.63 -75.13
C CYS A 559 -41.15 55.80 -75.37
N ALA A 560 -41.97 55.65 -74.32
CA ALA A 560 -43.43 55.86 -74.39
C ALA A 560 -43.80 57.29 -74.81
N ILE A 561 -43.10 58.31 -74.28
CA ILE A 561 -43.28 59.71 -74.72
C ILE A 561 -42.90 59.87 -76.20
N GLY A 562 -41.81 59.23 -76.64
CA GLY A 562 -41.35 59.27 -78.02
C GLY A 562 -42.37 58.73 -79.03
N GLU A 563 -43.11 57.67 -78.69
CA GLU A 563 -44.15 57.10 -79.55
C GLU A 563 -45.35 58.05 -79.72
N VAL A 564 -45.79 58.68 -78.63
CA VAL A 564 -46.89 59.65 -78.67
C VAL A 564 -46.53 60.87 -79.53
N VAL A 565 -45.30 61.37 -79.44
CA VAL A 565 -44.82 62.51 -80.25
C VAL A 565 -44.84 62.20 -81.75
N VAL A 566 -44.55 60.97 -82.15
CA VAL A 566 -44.60 60.55 -83.57
C VAL A 566 -46.05 60.49 -84.08
N ALA A 567 -46.99 59.97 -83.28
CA ALA A 567 -48.40 59.92 -83.66
C ALA A 567 -49.01 61.32 -83.81
N VAL A 568 -48.80 62.20 -82.81
CA VAL A 568 -49.26 63.59 -82.81
C VAL A 568 -48.71 64.36 -84.02
N ARG A 569 -47.46 64.10 -84.41
CA ARG A 569 -46.84 64.72 -85.60
C ARG A 569 -47.60 64.38 -86.87
N HIS A 570 -47.92 63.10 -87.09
CA HIS A 570 -48.64 62.68 -88.29
C HIS A 570 -50.03 63.33 -88.37
N GLU A 571 -50.74 63.42 -87.24
CA GLU A 571 -52.06 64.03 -87.19
C GLU A 571 -52.04 65.55 -87.38
N ILE A 572 -50.99 66.25 -86.96
CA ILE A 572 -50.86 67.71 -87.14
C ILE A 572 -50.36 68.07 -88.56
N ASN A 573 -49.43 67.29 -89.12
CA ASN A 573 -48.88 67.58 -90.44
C ASN A 573 -49.91 67.41 -91.57
N ASN A 574 -50.85 66.47 -91.43
CA ASN A 574 -51.88 66.24 -92.44
C ASN A 574 -52.75 67.49 -92.71
N PRO A 575 -53.46 68.06 -91.71
CA PRO A 575 -54.24 69.28 -91.91
C PRO A 575 -53.36 70.48 -92.24
N LEU A 576 -52.14 70.57 -91.67
CA LEU A 576 -51.20 71.66 -92.02
C LEU A 576 -50.81 71.65 -93.49
N THR A 577 -50.52 70.48 -94.05
CA THR A 577 -50.17 70.34 -95.48
C THR A 577 -51.34 70.79 -96.35
N THR A 578 -52.57 70.45 -95.96
CA THR A 578 -53.78 70.91 -96.64
C THR A 578 -53.98 72.43 -96.53
N VAL A 579 -53.75 73.01 -95.35
CA VAL A 579 -53.86 74.46 -95.14
C VAL A 579 -52.80 75.20 -95.95
N ILE A 580 -51.54 74.77 -95.89
CA ILE A 580 -50.42 75.34 -96.66
C ILE A 580 -50.74 75.28 -98.15
N GLY A 581 -51.04 74.09 -98.69
CA GLY A 581 -51.29 73.92 -100.12
C GLY A 581 -52.50 74.69 -100.64
N ASN A 582 -53.62 74.72 -99.90
CA ASN A 582 -54.78 75.53 -100.31
C ASN A 582 -54.48 77.03 -100.23
N THR A 583 -53.71 77.46 -99.22
CA THR A 583 -53.35 78.88 -99.06
C THR A 583 -52.40 79.33 -100.17
N GLU A 584 -51.43 78.49 -100.55
CA GLU A 584 -50.53 78.72 -101.69
C GLU A 584 -51.30 78.82 -103.02
N LEU A 585 -52.21 77.89 -103.29
CA LEU A 585 -53.06 77.92 -104.50
C LEU A 585 -53.96 79.17 -104.55
N LEU A 586 -54.49 79.60 -103.40
CA LEU A 586 -55.28 80.83 -103.32
C LEU A 586 -54.40 82.08 -103.51
N LEU A 587 -53.18 82.09 -102.97
CA LEU A 587 -52.22 83.17 -103.19
C LEU A 587 -51.90 83.31 -104.68
N GLU A 588 -51.59 82.21 -105.37
CA GLU A 588 -51.28 82.19 -106.80
C GLU A 588 -52.49 82.64 -107.65
N ARG A 589 -53.71 82.22 -107.29
CA ARG A 589 -54.94 82.55 -108.05
C ARG A 589 -55.35 84.02 -107.94
N TYR A 590 -55.09 84.66 -106.80
CA TYR A 590 -55.52 86.03 -106.51
C TYR A 590 -54.36 87.05 -106.55
N GLU A 591 -53.16 86.61 -106.90
CA GLU A 591 -51.98 87.45 -107.05
C GLU A 591 -52.26 88.61 -108.02
N GLY A 592 -52.06 89.84 -107.56
CA GLY A 592 -52.32 91.07 -108.33
C GLY A 592 -53.80 91.45 -108.51
N ARG A 593 -54.77 90.66 -108.01
CA ARG A 593 -56.22 90.96 -108.12
C ARG A 593 -56.80 91.60 -106.85
N ASP A 594 -56.40 91.12 -105.67
CA ASP A 594 -56.86 91.64 -104.37
C ASP A 594 -55.71 91.67 -103.37
N ARG A 595 -55.20 92.87 -103.10
CA ARG A 595 -54.02 93.08 -102.23
C ARG A 595 -54.32 92.80 -100.76
N GLU A 596 -55.56 93.00 -100.31
CA GLU A 596 -55.93 92.79 -98.90
C GLU A 596 -56.10 91.30 -98.61
N LEU A 597 -56.74 90.56 -99.53
CA LEU A 597 -56.89 89.11 -99.41
C LEU A 597 -55.54 88.38 -99.45
N VAL A 598 -54.64 88.78 -100.37
CA VAL A 598 -53.28 88.22 -100.45
C VAL A 598 -52.51 88.43 -99.14
N ALA A 599 -52.54 89.64 -98.57
CA ALA A 599 -51.87 89.90 -97.28
C ALA A 599 -52.42 89.01 -96.14
N ARG A 600 -53.73 88.74 -96.11
CA ARG A 600 -54.33 87.82 -95.12
C ARG A 600 -53.92 86.36 -95.36
N LEU A 601 -53.85 85.92 -96.62
CA LEU A 601 -53.41 84.57 -96.98
C LEU A 601 -51.92 84.36 -96.67
N GLU A 602 -51.06 85.37 -96.90
CA GLU A 602 -49.64 85.33 -96.50
C GLU A 602 -49.49 85.15 -94.99
N VAL A 603 -50.34 85.79 -94.18
CA VAL A 603 -50.35 85.60 -92.72
C VAL A 603 -50.74 84.16 -92.35
N ILE A 604 -51.76 83.58 -93.00
CA ILE A 604 -52.17 82.18 -92.76
C ILE A 604 -51.04 81.22 -93.16
N LEU A 605 -50.44 81.43 -94.33
CA LEU A 605 -49.34 80.61 -94.83
C LEU A 605 -48.13 80.68 -93.91
N ASN A 606 -47.70 81.89 -93.52
CA ASN A 606 -46.58 82.07 -92.60
C ASN A 606 -46.84 81.43 -91.24
N ASN A 607 -48.06 81.50 -90.71
CA ASN A 607 -48.40 80.83 -89.46
C ASN A 607 -48.42 79.30 -89.62
N ALA A 608 -48.98 78.77 -90.71
CA ALA A 608 -48.99 77.33 -90.97
C ALA A 608 -47.57 76.79 -91.16
N LEU A 609 -46.72 77.47 -91.93
CA LEU A 609 -45.30 77.14 -92.08
C LEU A 609 -44.54 77.22 -90.76
N ARG A 610 -44.85 78.22 -89.91
CA ARG A 610 -44.25 78.32 -88.57
C ARG A 610 -44.67 77.17 -87.66
N ILE A 611 -45.93 76.74 -87.69
CA ILE A 611 -46.39 75.57 -86.92
C ILE A 611 -45.73 74.30 -87.48
N ALA A 612 -45.62 74.15 -88.80
CA ALA A 612 -44.91 73.04 -89.42
C ALA A 612 -43.43 73.00 -89.00
N GLU A 613 -42.77 74.15 -88.90
CA GLU A 613 -41.38 74.24 -88.41
C GLU A 613 -41.27 73.93 -86.91
N ILE A 614 -42.24 74.30 -86.07
CA ILE A 614 -42.29 73.91 -84.65
C ILE A 614 -42.46 72.38 -84.51
N VAL A 615 -43.38 71.80 -85.30
CA VAL A 615 -43.59 70.34 -85.36
C VAL A 615 -42.36 69.62 -85.91
N LYS A 616 -41.60 70.27 -86.79
CA LYS A 616 -40.31 69.80 -87.29
C LYS A 616 -39.20 69.94 -86.25
N GLN A 617 -39.18 70.98 -85.41
CA GLN A 617 -38.24 71.09 -84.28
C GLN A 617 -38.52 70.04 -83.19
N LEU A 618 -39.78 69.63 -83.01
CA LEU A 618 -40.14 68.42 -82.26
C LEU A 618 -39.57 67.11 -82.86
N GLN A 619 -39.00 67.13 -84.08
CA GLN A 619 -38.18 66.03 -84.61
C GLN A 619 -36.82 65.89 -83.93
N GLY A 620 -36.34 66.92 -83.21
CA GLY A 620 -35.07 66.88 -82.49
C GLY A 620 -35.07 65.90 -81.31
N ILE A 621 -36.25 65.54 -80.79
CA ILE A 621 -36.42 64.47 -79.80
C ILE A 621 -36.51 63.15 -80.57
N ARG A 622 -35.36 62.60 -80.97
CA ARG A 622 -35.30 61.32 -81.69
C ARG A 622 -35.07 60.13 -80.75
N LYS A 623 -35.57 58.96 -81.16
CA LYS A 623 -35.34 57.63 -80.55
C LYS A 623 -33.84 57.35 -80.28
N ASP A 624 -32.94 57.97 -81.01
CA ASP A 624 -31.48 57.81 -80.91
C ASP A 624 -30.88 58.33 -79.60
N GLN A 625 -31.46 59.35 -78.94
CA GLN A 625 -30.99 59.76 -77.61
C GLN A 625 -31.24 58.69 -76.54
N VAL A 626 -32.28 57.85 -76.71
CA VAL A 626 -32.53 56.72 -75.81
C VAL A 626 -31.48 55.62 -76.02
N VAL A 627 -31.04 55.41 -77.27
CA VAL A 627 -29.98 54.42 -77.59
C VAL A 627 -28.60 54.92 -77.15
N GLU A 628 -28.32 56.23 -77.20
CA GLU A 628 -27.05 56.80 -76.74
C GLU A 628 -26.97 56.82 -75.20
N TYR A 629 -28.08 57.08 -74.50
CA TYR A 629 -28.17 56.95 -73.04
C TYR A 629 -28.03 55.50 -72.57
N LEU A 630 -28.52 54.52 -73.35
CA LEU A 630 -28.35 53.08 -73.08
C LEU A 630 -26.95 52.57 -73.49
N LYS A 631 -26.31 53.15 -74.51
CA LYS A 631 -24.93 52.81 -74.94
C LYS A 631 -23.86 53.32 -73.99
N GLY A 632 -24.17 54.30 -73.13
CA GLY A 632 -23.28 54.78 -72.07
C GLY A 632 -23.02 53.75 -70.95
N VAL A 633 -23.84 52.70 -70.85
CA VAL A 633 -23.59 51.57 -69.93
C VAL A 633 -22.77 50.52 -70.68
N LYS A 634 -21.46 50.51 -70.46
CA LYS A 634 -20.59 49.41 -70.92
C LYS A 634 -21.14 48.09 -70.39
N MET A 635 -21.63 47.25 -71.28
CA MET A 635 -22.01 45.85 -71.02
C MET A 635 -20.76 44.95 -70.95
N THR A 636 -19.76 45.35 -70.16
CA THR A 636 -18.54 44.57 -69.91
C THR A 636 -18.20 44.67 -68.42
N ASP A 637 -18.84 43.81 -67.63
CA ASP A 637 -18.26 43.16 -66.43
C ASP A 637 -19.22 42.11 -65.85
N LEU A 638 -19.62 41.15 -66.70
CA LEU A 638 -20.34 39.94 -66.28
C LEU A 638 -19.52 38.65 -66.44
N ASN A 639 -18.20 38.77 -66.61
CA ASN A 639 -17.30 37.63 -66.59
C ASN A 639 -15.97 38.02 -65.98
N GLN A 640 -15.89 37.97 -64.64
CA GLN A 640 -14.68 37.56 -63.94
C GLN A 640 -15.09 36.87 -62.63
N LYS A 641 -14.39 35.77 -62.37
CA LYS A 641 -14.68 34.69 -61.41
C LYS A 641 -14.68 35.13 -59.95
#